data_AF-A0A3D1DI79-F1
#
_entry.id   AF-A0A3D1DI79-F1
#
_cell.length_a   1.000
_cell.length_b   1.000
_cell.length_c   1.000
_cell.angle_alpha   90.00
_cell.angle_beta   90.00
_cell.angle_gamma   90.00
#
_symmetry.space_group_name_H-M   'P 1'
#
loop_
_entity.id
_entity.type
_entity.pdbx_description
1 polymer ?
#
loop_
_entity_poly.entity_id
_entity_poly.type
_entity_poly.pdbx_seq_one_letter_code
_entity_poly.pdbx_strand_id
1 'polypeptide(L)'
;MVLVAASRTRACAQRVTTDLRALYTFEAGRGKQVLDRSGNGRPLNLTIEKPSAVRWLKNALQIRATTRISSRGPATKLIDALKRTRAVTLEAWIRPAHARQEGPARIVTISSNARIRNLTLGQELGQFDARLRTSTTTVNGIPSLSTRPGTAGMALAHVVYTRAPSGAAVIYVDGKPSASRKLSGHLTNWDSRFRLLLGNEGSNDRPWLGTIHLVAVYSRALTAQDVARNHQAGPSGGQQPSAELVMQKRQQFFETRIAPLFSRHCLDCHDSIAGKGGLDLSRKASAMKGGKGGRVIVAGQSAGSRLWKRVAADEMPRRGKPLSAADKKLLKQWIDDGATWSGDLIDPVVYARGTRGIWIQRLTVDEYIETVRSAVGVDISKQARRLLPRDVRADGFSNTAYNLGVDLKHIEAYAKLAAIIVERMNVLKFTARFSRSRKLSTDATMRQLVEKMGKWLFRGPLEEREVTNYSGIATTVASGGGDFPEAASFIIEAMLQSPRFIYRIEHQRGDGSRWPVNDHELATRMSYIIWGGPPDRQLLQAADNGQLGTRERVTIEATRMLTDPRAVSQSARFVTQWLDLERLANLKPDPQRFTGFDSALAGDMRRETLAFFNEVAWKQKRPLSELLNAQFTYATPRLARHYGLKPQGPGLRRYDLTSVASRGGLLTQGSTLSVGGDEASMVTRGLFVLQDFLRGRVKEPPPGVDTTPVPLKAGLSQRAVSEGRLSNVACAGCHRRFETIAFGLEKFDGLGRFQQVDEHGNRLREDGTMLIPGDARPRTFKTTAELMDLLAGNDRVRQTITWKLAQFAIGRPLDAADAGTVRSIHRAAWKAGGRWTDLVTALVASDLVMMTRTQPDVESGGNQRRADDTKK
;
A
#
# COMPACT_ATOMS: atom_id res chain seq x y z
N MET A 1 36.52 -34.27 44.14
CA MET A 1 36.02 -32.95 44.56
C MET A 1 36.74 -31.87 43.75
N VAL A 2 36.17 -31.42 42.62
CA VAL A 2 36.58 -30.22 41.90
C VAL A 2 35.32 -29.58 41.33
N LEU A 3 34.92 -28.44 41.91
CA LEU A 3 33.74 -27.66 41.52
C LEU A 3 34.12 -26.70 40.41
N VAL A 4 33.44 -26.83 39.26
CA VAL A 4 33.57 -25.95 38.11
C VAL A 4 32.90 -24.60 38.41
N ALA A 5 33.67 -23.53 38.36
CA ALA A 5 33.19 -22.16 38.44
C ALA A 5 32.46 -21.77 37.14
N ALA A 6 31.14 -21.54 37.24
CA ALA A 6 30.36 -20.98 36.15
C ALA A 6 30.69 -19.48 35.97
N SER A 7 31.32 -19.14 34.84
CA SER A 7 31.44 -17.77 34.36
C SER A 7 30.05 -17.22 34.03
N ARG A 8 29.47 -16.43 34.95
CA ARG A 8 28.26 -15.63 34.68
C ARG A 8 28.67 -14.41 33.86
N THR A 9 28.48 -14.47 32.54
CA THR A 9 28.36 -13.26 31.71
C THR A 9 27.23 -12.40 32.27
N ARG A 10 27.53 -11.22 32.84
CA ARG A 10 26.53 -10.21 33.21
C ARG A 10 25.69 -9.88 31.98
N ALA A 11 24.43 -10.34 31.95
CA ALA A 11 23.47 -9.86 30.98
C ALA A 11 23.38 -8.33 31.11
N CYS A 12 23.62 -7.60 30.02
CA CYS A 12 23.47 -6.15 30.00
C CYS A 12 22.00 -5.83 30.35
N ALA A 13 21.76 -5.14 31.46
CA ALA A 13 20.40 -4.83 31.93
C ALA A 13 19.65 -4.06 30.84
N GLN A 14 18.44 -4.51 30.48
CA GLN A 14 17.64 -3.87 29.44
C GLN A 14 16.88 -2.66 30.00
N ARG A 15 16.89 -1.55 29.27
CA ARG A 15 16.10 -0.35 29.59
C ARG A 15 14.61 -0.60 29.43
N VAL A 16 13.81 0.14 30.19
CA VAL A 16 12.35 0.12 30.08
C VAL A 16 11.89 0.87 28.83
N THR A 17 11.00 0.24 28.06
CA THR A 17 10.50 0.77 26.78
C THR A 17 8.99 1.00 26.75
N THR A 18 8.26 0.44 27.71
CA THR A 18 6.81 0.65 27.86
C THR A 18 6.49 2.12 28.07
N ASP A 19 5.57 2.65 27.24
CA ASP A 19 5.16 4.07 27.20
C ASP A 19 6.26 5.08 26.83
N LEU A 20 7.37 4.61 26.25
CA LEU A 20 8.40 5.48 25.67
C LEU A 20 7.83 6.24 24.46
N ARG A 21 7.96 7.56 24.47
CA ARG A 21 7.43 8.46 23.42
C ARG A 21 8.51 9.15 22.59
N ALA A 22 9.67 9.45 23.16
CA ALA A 22 10.82 9.96 22.42
C ALA A 22 12.12 9.41 23.04
N LEU A 23 13.12 9.14 22.20
CA LEU A 23 14.42 8.64 22.63
C LEU A 23 15.53 9.18 21.74
N TYR A 24 16.55 9.79 22.33
CA TYR A 24 17.72 10.31 21.63
C TYR A 24 18.97 9.68 22.26
N THR A 25 19.67 8.81 21.50
CA THR A 25 20.86 8.06 21.98
C THR A 25 22.18 8.61 21.47
N PHE A 26 22.14 9.62 20.58
CA PHE A 26 23.31 10.30 20.01
C PHE A 26 24.39 9.36 19.42
N GLU A 27 24.00 8.17 18.98
CA GLU A 27 24.85 7.24 18.23
C GLU A 27 25.52 7.95 17.04
N ALA A 28 26.83 7.73 16.87
CA ALA A 28 27.75 8.37 15.91
C ALA A 28 27.05 9.19 14.81
N GLY A 29 26.65 10.42 15.17
CA GLY A 29 25.94 11.33 14.29
C GLY A 29 26.91 12.22 13.51
N ARG A 30 26.44 12.73 12.37
CA ARG A 30 27.10 13.79 11.58
C ARG A 30 26.04 14.78 11.09
N GLY A 31 26.43 16.05 10.94
CA GLY A 31 25.54 17.10 10.43
C GLY A 31 24.58 17.70 11.49
N LYS A 32 23.43 18.21 11.02
CA LYS A 32 22.54 19.10 11.79
C LYS A 32 21.34 18.41 12.44
N GLN A 33 21.20 17.08 12.38
CA GLN A 33 20.02 16.38 12.89
C GLN A 33 20.33 15.42 14.04
N VAL A 34 19.46 15.40 15.05
CA VAL A 34 19.40 14.38 16.11
C VAL A 34 18.14 13.56 15.90
N LEU A 35 18.29 12.24 15.72
CA LEU A 35 17.19 11.35 15.38
C LEU A 35 16.46 10.85 16.62
N ASP A 36 15.13 10.87 16.59
CA ASP A 36 14.27 10.20 17.56
C ASP A 36 14.20 8.70 17.22
N ARG A 37 14.68 7.87 18.15
CA ARG A 37 14.82 6.42 18.02
C ARG A 37 13.82 5.64 18.87
N SER A 38 12.78 6.30 19.38
CA SER A 38 11.77 5.65 20.23
C SER A 38 10.96 4.56 19.53
N GLY A 39 10.87 4.59 18.19
CA GLY A 39 9.99 3.70 17.43
C GLY A 39 8.49 3.98 17.67
N ASN A 40 8.14 5.11 18.30
CA ASN A 40 6.76 5.45 18.66
C ASN A 40 6.24 6.65 17.82
N GLY A 41 5.29 6.37 16.93
CA GLY A 41 4.67 7.36 16.05
C GLY A 41 5.66 7.99 15.06
N ARG A 42 5.31 9.17 14.53
CA ARG A 42 6.23 9.97 13.70
C ARG A 42 7.47 10.36 14.52
N PRO A 43 8.70 10.16 14.02
CA PRO A 43 9.91 10.59 14.72
C PRO A 43 9.91 12.09 14.99
N LEU A 44 10.17 12.49 16.23
CA LEU A 44 10.31 13.89 16.64
C LEU A 44 11.78 14.32 16.51
N ASN A 45 12.35 14.23 15.30
CA ASN A 45 13.75 14.58 15.08
C ASN A 45 14.03 16.05 15.45
N LEU A 46 15.22 16.29 16.01
CA LEU A 46 15.67 17.62 16.42
C LEU A 46 16.68 18.15 15.41
N THR A 47 16.64 19.47 15.20
CA THR A 47 17.57 20.20 14.34
C THR A 47 18.48 21.06 15.21
N ILE A 48 19.78 20.95 14.96
CA ILE A 48 20.83 21.77 15.57
C ILE A 48 20.94 23.05 14.73
N GLU A 49 20.59 24.19 15.33
CA GLU A 49 20.59 25.48 14.63
C GLU A 49 22.00 25.95 14.30
N LYS A 50 22.94 25.88 15.25
CA LYS A 50 24.35 26.24 15.06
C LYS A 50 25.25 25.01 15.25
N PRO A 51 25.57 24.26 14.17
CA PRO A 51 26.42 23.06 14.28
C PRO A 51 27.83 23.33 14.82
N SER A 52 28.37 24.53 14.62
CA SER A 52 29.66 24.95 15.18
C SER A 52 29.66 24.99 16.72
N ALA A 53 28.48 25.19 17.33
CA ALA A 53 28.31 25.24 18.78
C ALA A 53 28.29 23.85 19.44
N VAL A 54 28.29 22.77 18.66
CA VAL A 54 28.26 21.39 19.18
C VAL A 54 29.44 20.55 18.66
N ARG A 55 29.70 19.42 19.30
CA ARG A 55 30.63 18.38 18.85
C ARG A 55 29.96 17.03 19.01
N TRP A 56 29.87 16.27 17.91
CA TRP A 56 29.48 14.87 17.98
C TRP A 56 30.60 14.05 18.61
N LEU A 57 30.25 13.24 19.60
CA LEU A 57 31.13 12.26 20.24
C LEU A 57 30.54 10.86 19.98
N LYS A 58 31.29 9.81 20.33
CA LYS A 58 30.76 8.43 20.26
C LYS A 58 29.62 8.29 21.28
N ASN A 59 28.39 8.14 20.78
CA ASN A 59 27.16 8.01 21.58
C ASN A 59 26.88 9.21 22.49
N ALA A 60 27.26 10.42 22.06
CA ALA A 60 27.00 11.65 22.81
C ALA A 60 27.05 12.89 21.91
N LEU A 61 26.42 13.97 22.36
CA LEU A 61 26.52 15.30 21.77
C LEU A 61 27.00 16.30 22.82
N GLN A 62 28.16 16.90 22.59
CA GLN A 62 28.71 17.95 23.44
C GLN A 62 28.25 19.32 22.94
N ILE A 63 27.64 20.11 23.82
CA ILE A 63 27.22 21.49 23.60
C ILE A 63 28.28 22.41 24.20
N ARG A 64 28.97 23.16 23.35
CA ARG A 64 30.15 23.99 23.69
C ARG A 64 29.85 25.48 23.71
N ALA A 65 28.78 25.91 23.04
CA ALA A 65 28.32 27.29 23.00
C ALA A 65 26.79 27.34 22.85
N THR A 66 26.21 28.54 22.95
CA THR A 66 24.75 28.73 22.83
C THR A 66 24.22 28.30 21.45
N THR A 67 23.20 27.43 21.46
CA THR A 67 22.46 27.00 20.27
C THR A 67 21.09 26.45 20.68
N ARG A 68 20.12 26.45 19.77
CA ARG A 68 18.90 25.64 19.93
C ARG A 68 19.06 24.31 19.23
N ILE A 69 18.66 23.25 19.92
CA ILE A 69 18.49 21.91 19.35
C ILE A 69 17.01 21.59 19.50
N SER A 70 16.22 21.75 18.43
CA SER A 70 14.76 21.81 18.53
C SER A 70 14.04 20.96 17.50
N SER A 71 12.87 20.43 17.86
CA SER A 71 11.98 19.77 16.90
C SER A 71 11.53 20.76 15.82
N ARG A 72 11.44 20.30 14.55
CA ARG A 72 11.07 21.17 13.41
C ARG A 72 9.68 21.80 13.58
N GLY A 73 8.77 21.08 14.22
CA GLY A 73 7.41 21.52 14.53
C GLY A 73 7.07 21.30 16.01
N PRO A 74 5.84 21.65 16.42
CA PRO A 74 5.38 21.44 17.79
C PRO A 74 5.50 19.97 18.25
N ALA A 75 5.75 19.75 19.54
CA ALA A 75 5.91 18.42 20.13
C ALA A 75 4.56 17.74 20.43
N THR A 76 3.58 17.83 19.52
CA THR A 76 2.20 17.34 19.71
C THR A 76 2.15 15.89 20.15
N LYS A 77 2.96 15.01 19.55
CA LYS A 77 3.00 13.59 19.94
C LYS A 77 3.33 13.37 21.42
N LEU A 78 4.17 14.24 22.00
CA LEU A 78 4.49 14.20 23.43
C LEU A 78 3.36 14.86 24.22
N ILE A 79 3.01 16.09 23.86
CA ILE A 79 2.01 16.90 24.57
C ILE A 79 0.68 16.15 24.69
N ASP A 80 0.17 15.55 23.61
CA ASP A 80 -1.10 14.83 23.60
C ASP A 80 -1.05 13.56 24.44
N ALA A 81 0.06 12.83 24.38
CA ALA A 81 0.24 11.62 25.19
C ALA A 81 0.30 11.95 26.69
N LEU A 82 1.03 13.00 27.07
CA LEU A 82 1.17 13.44 28.46
C LEU A 82 -0.14 14.05 28.99
N LYS A 83 -0.88 14.81 28.18
CA LYS A 83 -2.23 15.28 28.53
C LYS A 83 -3.16 14.11 28.83
N ARG A 84 -3.17 13.10 27.96
CA ARG A 84 -4.07 11.94 28.07
C ARG A 84 -3.77 11.10 29.30
N THR A 85 -2.51 10.79 29.59
CA THR A 85 -2.15 9.94 30.73
C THR A 85 -2.04 10.71 32.05
N ARG A 86 -1.99 12.04 31.99
CA ARG A 86 -1.73 12.93 33.15
C ARG A 86 -0.42 12.57 33.86
N ALA A 87 0.52 11.96 33.17
CA ALA A 87 1.76 11.46 33.73
C ALA A 87 2.92 11.70 32.78
N VAL A 88 4.10 11.97 33.34
CA VAL A 88 5.32 12.21 32.57
C VAL A 88 6.54 11.63 33.27
N THR A 89 7.48 11.14 32.47
CA THR A 89 8.88 11.00 32.89
C THR A 89 9.79 11.69 31.87
N LEU A 90 10.70 12.53 32.35
CA LEU A 90 11.88 12.98 31.60
C LEU A 90 13.11 12.29 32.18
N GLU A 91 13.87 11.63 31.31
CA GLU A 91 15.13 10.99 31.66
C GLU A 91 16.26 11.58 30.82
N ALA A 92 17.40 11.86 31.45
CA ALA A 92 18.59 12.33 30.78
C ALA A 92 19.86 11.72 31.38
N TRP A 93 20.78 11.29 30.53
CA TRP A 93 22.17 11.01 30.89
C TRP A 93 23.04 12.16 30.43
N ILE A 94 23.65 12.87 31.37
CA ILE A 94 24.33 14.14 31.09
C ILE A 94 25.65 14.27 31.86
N ARG A 95 26.57 15.03 31.29
CA ARG A 95 27.77 15.53 31.96
C ARG A 95 27.79 17.06 31.85
N PRO A 96 27.39 17.81 32.90
CA PRO A 96 27.47 19.26 32.90
C PRO A 96 28.89 19.77 32.60
N ALA A 97 29.01 20.87 31.85
CA ALA A 97 30.32 21.48 31.60
C ALA A 97 30.94 22.03 32.90
N HIS A 98 30.11 22.63 33.77
CA HIS A 98 30.47 23.14 35.09
C HIS A 98 29.32 22.90 36.09
N ALA A 99 29.64 22.91 37.40
CA ALA A 99 28.67 22.61 38.45
C ALA A 99 27.61 23.72 38.65
N ARG A 100 27.94 24.97 38.33
CA ARG A 100 27.01 26.12 38.38
C ARG A 100 26.73 26.61 36.96
N GLN A 101 25.47 26.59 36.56
CA GLN A 101 24.95 27.20 35.33
C GLN A 101 23.67 27.94 35.71
N GLU A 102 23.52 29.19 35.29
CA GLU A 102 22.46 30.08 35.79
C GLU A 102 21.17 29.97 34.95
N GLY A 103 19.98 30.07 35.58
CA GLY A 103 18.77 30.53 34.88
C GLY A 103 17.54 29.62 34.71
N PRO A 104 17.31 28.61 35.55
CA PRO A 104 17.98 27.32 35.35
C PRO A 104 18.40 27.11 33.89
N ALA A 105 19.64 26.72 33.64
CA ALA A 105 20.08 26.29 32.33
C ALA A 105 19.25 25.08 31.84
N ARG A 106 18.78 25.08 30.58
CA ARG A 106 17.78 24.10 30.09
C ARG A 106 18.44 22.85 29.52
N ILE A 107 18.31 21.73 30.22
CA ILE A 107 18.78 20.43 29.72
C ILE A 107 17.77 19.89 28.69
N VAL A 108 16.50 19.78 29.10
CA VAL A 108 15.36 19.38 28.26
C VAL A 108 14.16 20.27 28.57
N THR A 109 13.49 20.82 27.55
CA THR A 109 12.32 21.68 27.77
C THR A 109 11.28 21.58 26.65
N ILE A 110 10.01 21.80 27.01
CA ILE A 110 8.90 22.11 26.11
C ILE A 110 8.41 23.51 26.51
N SER A 111 8.94 24.54 25.87
CA SER A 111 8.67 25.94 26.22
C SER A 111 8.71 26.85 25.00
N SER A 112 8.12 28.04 25.15
CA SER A 112 8.27 29.13 24.18
C SER A 112 9.40 30.07 24.57
N ASN A 113 9.53 30.40 25.86
CA ASN A 113 10.55 31.32 26.39
C ASN A 113 10.74 31.13 27.91
N ALA A 114 11.65 31.93 28.49
CA ALA A 114 12.06 31.83 29.89
C ALA A 114 10.95 32.07 30.93
N ARG A 115 9.75 32.49 30.51
CA ARG A 115 8.59 32.76 31.38
C ARG A 115 7.39 31.84 31.12
N ILE A 116 7.36 31.10 30.00
CA ILE A 116 6.19 30.31 29.59
C ILE A 116 6.61 28.93 29.09
N ARG A 117 6.10 27.89 29.74
CA ARG A 117 6.47 26.49 29.45
C ARG A 117 5.34 25.51 29.71
N ASN A 118 5.50 24.32 29.17
CA ASN A 118 4.77 23.13 29.59
C ASN A 118 5.60 22.33 30.61
N LEU A 119 6.90 22.17 30.34
CA LEU A 119 7.79 21.33 31.14
C LEU A 119 9.26 21.70 30.92
N THR A 120 10.07 21.65 31.98
CA THR A 120 11.52 21.85 31.94
C THR A 120 12.21 20.92 32.94
N LEU A 121 13.31 20.29 32.53
CA LEU A 121 14.38 19.81 33.41
C LEU A 121 15.63 20.67 33.14
N GLY A 122 16.18 21.27 34.19
CA GLY A 122 17.30 22.19 34.10
C GLY A 122 18.27 22.09 35.28
N GLN A 123 19.26 22.96 35.28
CA GLN A 123 20.30 23.05 36.31
C GLN A 123 20.40 24.49 36.80
N GLU A 124 20.46 24.70 38.12
CA GLU A 124 20.62 26.01 38.75
C GLU A 124 21.38 25.87 40.07
N LEU A 125 22.39 26.72 40.32
CA LEU A 125 23.12 26.78 41.60
C LEU A 125 23.60 25.41 42.15
N GLY A 126 24.05 24.50 41.27
CA GLY A 126 24.48 23.16 41.67
C GLY A 126 23.35 22.18 42.00
N GLN A 127 22.12 22.49 41.61
CA GLN A 127 20.93 21.64 41.74
C GLN A 127 20.37 21.27 40.37
N PHE A 128 19.65 20.14 40.29
CA PHE A 128 18.72 19.88 39.21
C PHE A 128 17.35 20.45 39.58
N ASP A 129 16.73 21.20 38.67
CA ASP A 129 15.44 21.87 38.84
C ASP A 129 14.44 21.38 37.78
N ALA A 130 13.27 20.94 38.23
CA ALA A 130 12.17 20.55 37.36
C ALA A 130 10.97 21.49 37.53
N ARG A 131 10.45 21.98 36.41
CA ARG A 131 9.26 22.84 36.36
C ARG A 131 8.23 22.18 35.47
N LEU A 132 7.01 22.03 35.96
CA LEU A 132 5.90 21.41 35.23
C LEU A 132 4.69 22.32 35.34
N ARG A 133 4.16 22.77 34.20
CA ARG A 133 2.90 23.50 34.17
C ARG A 133 1.75 22.54 34.43
N THR A 134 0.94 22.80 35.43
CA THR A 134 -0.34 22.16 35.69
C THR A 134 -1.41 23.22 35.82
N SER A 135 -2.67 22.82 36.00
CA SER A 135 -3.76 23.74 36.32
C SER A 135 -3.61 24.47 37.67
N THR A 136 -2.66 24.07 38.52
CA THR A 136 -2.43 24.69 39.85
C THR A 136 -1.08 25.37 39.99
N THR A 137 -0.22 25.31 38.97
CA THR A 137 1.06 26.04 38.95
C THR A 137 0.92 27.27 38.07
N THR A 138 1.87 28.21 38.18
CA THR A 138 1.96 29.34 37.23
C THR A 138 2.17 28.84 35.79
N VAL A 139 1.99 29.73 34.80
CA VAL A 139 2.32 29.45 33.38
C VAL A 139 3.80 29.11 33.17
N ASN A 140 4.64 29.38 34.17
CA ASN A 140 6.05 29.08 34.21
C ASN A 140 6.38 27.77 34.95
N GLY A 141 5.37 27.02 35.41
CA GLY A 141 5.53 25.77 36.14
C GLY A 141 6.08 25.93 37.56
N ILE A 142 5.76 27.04 38.23
CA ILE A 142 6.14 27.32 39.63
C ILE A 142 4.97 26.93 40.55
N PRO A 143 5.22 26.29 41.72
CA PRO A 143 6.54 26.04 42.31
C PRO A 143 7.32 24.89 41.65
N SER A 144 8.64 25.02 41.58
CA SER A 144 9.52 23.98 41.04
C SER A 144 9.76 22.83 42.03
N LEU A 145 10.40 21.77 41.56
CA LEU A 145 10.98 20.71 42.37
C LEU A 145 12.48 20.71 42.13
N SER A 146 13.28 20.89 43.18
CA SER A 146 14.74 21.03 43.06
C SER A 146 15.45 20.06 44.00
N THR A 147 16.61 19.56 43.58
CA THR A 147 17.50 18.75 44.43
C THR A 147 18.28 19.62 45.42
N ARG A 148 19.00 19.02 46.37
CA ARG A 148 19.91 19.78 47.25
C ARG A 148 21.07 20.43 46.47
N PRO A 149 21.60 21.60 46.88
CA PRO A 149 22.83 22.15 46.31
C PRO A 149 23.97 21.13 46.32
N GLY A 150 24.81 21.12 45.28
CA GLY A 150 25.92 20.18 45.13
C GLY A 150 25.56 18.86 44.44
N THR A 151 24.28 18.62 44.13
CA THR A 151 23.84 17.41 43.40
C THR A 151 24.23 17.46 41.92
N ALA A 152 24.19 18.63 41.28
CA ALA A 152 24.55 18.79 39.87
C ALA A 152 26.06 19.05 39.70
N GLY A 153 26.86 17.98 39.76
CA GLY A 153 28.30 17.99 39.55
C GLY A 153 28.73 17.84 38.08
N MET A 154 30.04 17.77 37.84
CA MET A 154 30.64 17.57 36.50
C MET A 154 30.83 16.09 36.12
N ALA A 155 30.43 15.16 36.98
CA ALA A 155 30.42 13.74 36.68
C ALA A 155 29.28 13.39 35.69
N LEU A 156 29.37 12.23 35.06
CA LEU A 156 28.24 11.68 34.31
C LEU A 156 27.13 11.34 35.31
N ALA A 157 25.95 11.92 35.13
CA ALA A 157 24.80 11.74 35.99
C ALA A 157 23.60 11.20 35.20
N HIS A 158 22.84 10.31 35.82
CA HIS A 158 21.52 9.87 35.37
C HIS A 158 20.44 10.63 36.12
N VAL A 159 19.77 11.56 35.45
CA VAL A 159 18.77 12.44 36.06
C VAL A 159 17.40 12.11 35.50
N VAL A 160 16.45 11.80 36.39
CA VAL A 160 15.08 11.44 36.01
C VAL A 160 14.08 12.26 36.79
N TYR A 161 13.20 12.99 36.11
CA TYR A 161 12.03 13.63 36.71
C TYR A 161 10.78 12.83 36.37
N THR A 162 10.01 12.43 37.37
CA THR A 162 8.70 11.77 37.18
C THR A 162 7.57 12.62 37.77
N ARG A 163 6.38 12.53 37.18
CA ARG A 163 5.12 12.99 37.77
C ARG A 163 4.01 11.99 37.45
N ALA A 164 3.45 11.35 38.47
CA ALA A 164 2.38 10.36 38.36
C ALA A 164 0.99 11.02 38.24
N PRO A 165 -0.05 10.33 37.73
CA PRO A 165 -1.41 10.88 37.62
C PRO A 165 -1.94 11.45 38.95
N SER A 166 -1.58 10.80 40.06
CA SER A 166 -1.92 11.21 41.42
C SER A 166 -1.31 12.55 41.83
N GLY A 167 -0.31 13.07 41.12
CA GLY A 167 0.44 14.28 41.47
C GLY A 167 1.72 14.03 42.26
N ALA A 168 2.09 12.79 42.56
CA ALA A 168 3.41 12.51 43.12
C ALA A 168 4.50 12.83 42.09
N ALA A 169 5.42 13.73 42.42
CA ALA A 169 6.55 14.12 41.58
C ALA A 169 7.89 13.87 42.29
N VAL A 170 8.86 13.31 41.58
CA VAL A 170 10.16 12.91 42.14
C VAL A 170 11.27 13.23 41.15
N ILE A 171 12.39 13.77 41.64
CA ILE A 171 13.67 13.77 40.91
C ILE A 171 14.53 12.63 41.46
N TYR A 172 15.03 11.80 40.57
CA TYR A 172 16.03 10.78 40.84
C TYR A 172 17.37 11.20 40.26
N VAL A 173 18.45 10.87 40.97
CA VAL A 173 19.83 11.02 40.53
C VAL A 173 20.53 9.68 40.74
N ASP A 174 21.15 9.15 39.69
CA ASP A 174 21.89 7.89 39.68
C ASP A 174 21.09 6.71 40.23
N GLY A 175 19.83 6.62 39.77
CA GLY A 175 18.89 5.56 40.16
C GLY A 175 18.20 5.75 41.52
N LYS A 176 18.55 6.78 42.30
CA LYS A 176 18.05 7.01 43.68
C LYS A 176 17.19 8.27 43.77
N PRO A 177 16.10 8.28 44.56
CA PRO A 177 15.30 9.49 44.76
C PRO A 177 16.13 10.56 45.47
N SER A 178 16.11 11.78 44.96
CA SER A 178 16.89 12.93 45.44
C SER A 178 16.00 14.06 45.96
N ALA A 179 14.84 14.29 45.34
CA ALA A 179 13.83 15.24 45.80
C ALA A 179 12.43 14.74 45.46
N SER A 180 11.43 15.05 46.28
CA SER A 180 10.03 14.71 45.99
C SER A 180 9.06 15.78 46.48
N ARG A 181 7.90 15.86 45.84
CA ARG A 181 6.81 16.80 46.16
C ARG A 181 5.49 16.27 45.62
N LYS A 182 4.38 16.64 46.27
CA LYS A 182 3.05 16.58 45.66
C LYS A 182 2.81 17.80 44.76
N LEU A 183 2.65 17.57 43.46
CA LEU A 183 2.30 18.56 42.45
C LEU A 183 0.93 18.24 41.83
N SER A 184 -0.09 18.87 42.39
CA SER A 184 -1.50 18.71 42.01
C SER A 184 -1.82 19.35 40.65
N GLY A 185 -3.07 19.18 40.19
CA GLY A 185 -3.56 19.74 38.93
C GLY A 185 -3.44 18.83 37.71
N HIS A 186 -4.00 19.30 36.60
CA HIS A 186 -4.07 18.59 35.32
C HIS A 186 -3.14 19.23 34.28
N LEU A 187 -2.77 18.46 33.24
CA LEU A 187 -1.88 18.93 32.16
C LEU A 187 -2.63 19.47 30.94
N THR A 188 -3.97 19.51 30.99
CA THR A 188 -4.82 19.91 29.86
C THR A 188 -4.56 21.34 29.40
N ASN A 189 -4.06 22.22 30.28
CA ASN A 189 -3.70 23.61 30.02
C ASN A 189 -2.35 23.81 29.28
N TRP A 190 -1.70 22.73 28.82
CA TRP A 190 -0.48 22.83 28.02
C TRP A 190 -0.75 23.41 26.63
N ASP A 191 0.15 24.29 26.18
CA ASP A 191 0.12 24.85 24.82
C ASP A 191 0.68 23.82 23.83
N SER A 192 -0.13 23.40 22.86
CA SER A 192 0.22 22.38 21.86
C SER A 192 1.19 22.87 20.80
N ARG A 193 1.48 24.18 20.73
CA ARG A 193 2.40 24.79 19.74
C ARG A 193 3.87 24.71 20.16
N PHE A 194 4.15 24.40 21.43
CA PHE A 194 5.52 24.39 21.94
C PHE A 194 6.33 23.22 21.36
N ARG A 195 7.61 23.49 21.09
CA ARG A 195 8.57 22.53 20.54
C ARG A 195 9.30 21.81 21.67
N LEU A 196 9.86 20.64 21.38
CA LEU A 196 10.84 20.03 22.26
C LEU A 196 12.21 20.65 21.96
N LEU A 197 12.93 21.06 23.01
CA LEU A 197 14.27 21.63 22.90
C LEU A 197 15.25 20.95 23.87
N LEU A 198 16.50 20.83 23.43
CA LEU A 198 17.64 20.38 24.24
C LEU A 198 18.69 21.49 24.31
N GLY A 199 19.35 21.62 25.46
CA GLY A 199 20.49 22.52 25.66
C GLY A 199 20.16 24.01 25.68
N ASN A 200 18.89 24.39 25.48
CA ASN A 200 18.39 25.76 25.58
C ASN A 200 16.85 25.76 25.57
N GLU A 201 16.23 26.93 25.46
CA GLU A 201 14.80 27.12 25.25
C GLU A 201 14.46 27.98 24.02
N GLY A 202 13.17 28.24 23.78
CA GLY A 202 12.71 28.88 22.54
C GLY A 202 13.30 30.28 22.31
N SER A 203 13.49 31.07 23.38
CA SER A 203 14.16 32.38 23.34
C SER A 203 15.69 32.32 23.21
N ASN A 204 16.30 31.13 23.32
CA ASN A 204 17.74 30.89 23.21
C ASN A 204 18.63 31.62 24.25
N ASP A 205 18.05 32.07 25.36
CA ASP A 205 18.69 32.88 26.41
C ASP A 205 19.00 32.11 27.71
N ARG A 206 18.70 30.80 27.78
CA ARG A 206 19.01 29.93 28.93
C ARG A 206 19.82 28.69 28.52
N PRO A 207 21.03 28.90 27.96
CA PRO A 207 21.85 27.82 27.46
C PRO A 207 22.27 26.86 28.58
N TRP A 208 22.28 25.56 28.28
CA TRP A 208 22.95 24.55 29.07
C TRP A 208 24.14 24.00 28.28
N LEU A 209 25.31 24.06 28.89
CA LEU A 209 26.56 23.57 28.34
C LEU A 209 26.94 22.25 29.01
N GLY A 210 27.43 21.30 28.22
CA GLY A 210 27.78 19.97 28.68
C GLY A 210 27.60 18.92 27.61
N THR A 211 27.72 17.65 28.00
CA THR A 211 27.56 16.51 27.11
C THR A 211 26.25 15.79 27.42
N ILE A 212 25.43 15.55 26.40
CA ILE A 212 24.22 14.72 26.50
C ILE A 212 24.51 13.36 25.88
N HIS A 213 24.29 12.29 26.64
CA HIS A 213 24.46 10.91 26.21
C HIS A 213 23.14 10.22 25.89
N LEU A 214 22.06 10.61 26.57
CA LEU A 214 20.72 10.07 26.32
C LEU A 214 19.65 11.07 26.78
N VAL A 215 18.56 11.18 26.03
CA VAL A 215 17.31 11.81 26.50
C VAL A 215 16.14 10.92 26.15
N ALA A 216 15.25 10.65 27.11
CA ALA A 216 14.03 9.89 26.91
C ALA A 216 12.82 10.59 27.55
N VAL A 217 11.66 10.44 26.92
CA VAL A 217 10.37 10.95 27.42
C VAL A 217 9.36 9.82 27.43
N TYR A 218 8.72 9.58 28.58
CA TYR A 218 7.68 8.56 28.75
C TYR A 218 6.33 9.20 29.08
N SER A 219 5.24 8.60 28.60
CA SER A 219 3.87 9.00 28.96
C SER A 219 3.35 8.37 30.24
N ARG A 220 4.24 7.96 31.14
CA ARG A 220 3.93 7.45 32.48
C ARG A 220 4.98 7.92 33.46
N ALA A 221 4.68 7.87 34.75
CA ALA A 221 5.70 7.98 35.78
C ALA A 221 6.42 6.62 35.90
N LEU A 222 7.73 6.61 35.68
CA LEU A 222 8.56 5.44 35.97
C LEU A 222 8.57 5.17 37.48
N THR A 223 8.51 3.90 37.86
CA THR A 223 8.66 3.49 39.26
C THR A 223 10.12 3.59 39.70
N ALA A 224 10.40 3.58 41.00
CA ALA A 224 11.79 3.56 41.48
C ALA A 224 12.58 2.35 40.93
N GLN A 225 11.92 1.20 40.74
CA GLN A 225 12.52 0.01 40.12
C GLN A 225 12.82 0.21 38.63
N ASP A 226 11.91 0.84 37.88
CA ASP A 226 12.14 1.19 36.47
C ASP A 226 13.34 2.15 36.34
N VAL A 227 13.42 3.16 37.20
CA VAL A 227 14.51 4.13 37.22
C VAL A 227 15.84 3.47 37.58
N ALA A 228 15.87 2.61 38.60
CA ALA A 228 17.06 1.84 38.95
C ALA A 228 17.50 0.89 37.82
N ARG A 229 16.54 0.27 37.11
CA ARG A 229 16.83 -0.58 35.94
C ARG A 229 17.45 0.24 34.80
N ASN A 230 16.87 1.39 34.47
CA ASN A 230 17.42 2.28 33.45
C ASN A 230 18.81 2.81 33.85
N HIS A 231 19.04 3.08 35.13
CA HIS A 231 20.36 3.45 35.65
C HIS A 231 21.39 2.33 35.43
N GLN A 232 21.06 1.09 35.81
CA GLN A 232 21.92 -0.08 35.63
C GLN A 232 22.23 -0.38 34.15
N ALA A 233 21.28 -0.10 33.25
CA ALA A 233 21.48 -0.26 31.81
C ALA A 233 22.48 0.76 31.24
N GLY A 234 22.61 1.94 31.86
CA GLY A 234 23.49 2.99 31.40
C GLY A 234 23.01 3.71 30.13
N PRO A 235 23.74 4.75 29.69
CA PRO A 235 23.40 5.50 28.46
C PRO A 235 23.57 4.65 27.20
N SER A 236 24.50 3.68 27.22
CA SER A 236 24.85 2.82 26.09
C SER A 236 24.19 1.44 26.10
N GLY A 237 23.44 1.05 27.14
CA GLY A 237 22.76 -0.26 27.23
C GLY A 237 21.69 -0.41 26.16
N GLY A 238 22.07 -0.91 24.98
CA GLY A 238 21.26 -0.86 23.77
C GLY A 238 19.85 -1.42 23.93
N GLN A 239 18.88 -0.76 23.29
CA GLN A 239 17.80 -1.53 22.67
C GLN A 239 18.50 -2.37 21.60
N GLN A 240 18.57 -3.69 21.77
CA GLN A 240 18.60 -4.53 20.57
C GLN A 240 17.36 -4.16 19.74
N PRO A 241 17.44 -4.14 18.39
CA PRO A 241 16.24 -4.09 17.58
C PRO A 241 15.31 -5.17 18.13
N SER A 242 14.04 -4.84 18.41
CA SER A 242 13.11 -5.83 18.94
C SER A 242 13.21 -7.10 18.10
N ALA A 243 13.05 -8.27 18.71
CA ALA A 243 13.05 -9.53 17.95
C ALA A 243 12.09 -9.45 16.74
N GLU A 244 11.00 -8.68 16.90
CA GLU A 244 10.06 -8.30 15.86
C GLU A 244 10.69 -7.48 14.72
N LEU A 245 11.47 -6.42 15.00
CA LEU A 245 12.17 -5.63 13.96
C LEU A 245 13.25 -6.45 13.24
N VAL A 246 13.98 -7.31 13.96
CA VAL A 246 14.94 -8.25 13.33
C VAL A 246 14.20 -9.21 12.41
N MET A 247 13.10 -9.80 12.88
CA MET A 247 12.26 -10.70 12.11
C MET A 247 11.70 -9.99 10.86
N GLN A 248 11.19 -8.77 10.99
CA GLN A 248 10.64 -7.99 9.90
C GLN A 248 11.70 -7.69 8.82
N LYS A 249 12.92 -7.32 9.23
CA LYS A 249 14.04 -7.12 8.29
C LYS A 249 14.42 -8.40 7.55
N ARG A 250 14.46 -9.54 8.24
CA ARG A 250 14.76 -10.85 7.62
C ARG A 250 13.66 -11.28 6.65
N GLN A 251 12.40 -11.08 7.01
CA GLN A 251 11.26 -11.32 6.12
C GLN A 251 11.32 -10.41 4.88
N GLN A 252 11.62 -9.13 5.05
CA GLN A 252 11.79 -8.20 3.93
C GLN A 252 12.96 -8.59 3.02
N PHE A 253 14.08 -9.04 3.60
CA PHE A 253 15.23 -9.54 2.84
C PHE A 253 14.83 -10.75 1.99
N PHE A 254 14.14 -11.72 2.57
CA PHE A 254 13.63 -12.86 1.82
C PHE A 254 12.73 -12.44 0.65
N GLU A 255 11.71 -11.61 0.93
CA GLU A 255 10.73 -11.16 -0.06
C GLU A 255 11.39 -10.38 -1.23
N THR A 256 12.40 -9.56 -0.94
CA THR A 256 12.97 -8.64 -1.93
C THR A 256 14.27 -9.14 -2.58
N ARG A 257 14.87 -10.22 -2.07
CA ARG A 257 16.16 -10.75 -2.56
C ARG A 257 16.09 -12.25 -2.87
N ILE A 258 15.53 -13.06 -1.97
CA ILE A 258 15.58 -14.53 -2.07
C ILE A 258 14.41 -15.10 -2.87
N ALA A 259 13.18 -14.67 -2.59
CA ALA A 259 12.01 -15.12 -3.33
C ALA A 259 12.09 -14.79 -4.84
N PRO A 260 12.61 -13.60 -5.28
CA PRO A 260 12.90 -13.35 -6.68
C PRO A 260 13.95 -14.31 -7.26
N LEU A 261 15.00 -14.62 -6.51
CA LEU A 261 16.05 -15.56 -6.92
C LEU A 261 15.45 -16.96 -7.13
N PHE A 262 14.66 -17.48 -6.19
CA PHE A 262 13.98 -18.76 -6.36
C PHE A 262 13.01 -18.74 -7.54
N SER A 263 12.21 -17.68 -7.67
CA SER A 263 11.24 -17.54 -8.76
C SER A 263 11.87 -17.56 -10.14
N ARG A 264 13.04 -16.92 -10.33
CA ARG A 264 13.73 -16.82 -11.62
C ARG A 264 14.54 -18.07 -11.97
N HIS A 265 15.15 -18.72 -10.98
CA HIS A 265 16.17 -19.74 -11.23
C HIS A 265 15.79 -21.15 -10.76
N CYS A 266 14.83 -21.28 -9.83
CA CYS A 266 14.57 -22.56 -9.16
C CYS A 266 13.16 -23.11 -9.42
N LEU A 267 12.13 -22.26 -9.42
CA LEU A 267 10.74 -22.70 -9.41
C LEU A 267 10.21 -23.25 -10.73
N ASP A 268 10.98 -23.16 -11.83
CA ASP A 268 10.62 -23.85 -13.08
C ASP A 268 10.75 -25.37 -12.98
N CYS A 269 11.64 -25.85 -12.09
CA CYS A 269 11.91 -27.28 -11.89
C CYS A 269 11.53 -27.76 -10.48
N HIS A 270 11.62 -26.87 -9.48
CA HIS A 270 11.43 -27.19 -8.07
C HIS A 270 10.20 -26.48 -7.49
N ASP A 271 9.05 -26.69 -8.10
CA ASP A 271 7.73 -26.34 -7.55
C ASP A 271 6.88 -27.60 -7.32
N SER A 272 5.64 -27.42 -6.88
CA SER A 272 4.71 -28.53 -6.64
C SER A 272 4.26 -29.27 -7.91
N ILE A 273 4.53 -28.73 -9.10
CA ILE A 273 4.07 -29.29 -10.38
C ILE A 273 5.19 -30.07 -11.08
N ALA A 274 6.34 -29.45 -11.27
CA ALA A 274 7.51 -30.07 -11.89
C ALA A 274 8.22 -31.03 -10.92
N GLY A 275 8.28 -30.68 -9.63
CA GLY A 275 8.72 -31.55 -8.53
C GLY A 275 10.04 -32.29 -8.75
N LYS A 276 10.99 -31.73 -9.52
CA LYS A 276 12.22 -32.43 -9.88
C LYS A 276 13.02 -32.76 -8.63
N GLY A 277 13.46 -34.01 -8.51
CA GLY A 277 14.12 -34.52 -7.30
C GLY A 277 13.21 -34.61 -6.07
N GLY A 278 11.88 -34.50 -6.24
CA GLY A 278 10.90 -34.42 -5.16
C GLY A 278 10.97 -33.14 -4.35
N LEU A 279 11.69 -32.11 -4.82
CA LEU A 279 11.88 -30.86 -4.10
C LEU A 279 10.91 -29.79 -4.62
N ASP A 280 10.19 -29.18 -3.68
CA ASP A 280 9.33 -28.02 -3.91
C ASP A 280 9.82 -26.84 -3.05
N LEU A 281 10.39 -25.83 -3.71
CA LEU A 281 10.87 -24.58 -3.12
C LEU A 281 9.79 -23.48 -3.15
N SER A 282 8.63 -23.73 -3.76
CA SER A 282 7.56 -22.73 -3.84
C SER A 282 6.89 -22.53 -2.48
N ARG A 283 6.94 -23.52 -1.58
CA ARG A 283 6.39 -23.42 -0.23
C ARG A 283 7.42 -23.60 0.86
N LYS A 284 7.27 -22.82 1.93
CA LYS A 284 8.12 -22.93 3.13
C LYS A 284 8.12 -24.36 3.69
N ALA A 285 6.93 -24.93 3.94
CA ALA A 285 6.82 -26.25 4.54
C ALA A 285 7.48 -27.35 3.69
N SER A 286 7.21 -27.36 2.39
CA SER A 286 7.82 -28.31 1.44
C SER A 286 9.34 -28.12 1.34
N ALA A 287 9.82 -26.88 1.23
CA ALA A 287 11.23 -26.56 1.11
C ALA A 287 12.02 -27.00 2.35
N MET A 288 11.44 -26.79 3.55
CA MET A 288 12.04 -27.19 4.82
C MET A 288 12.01 -28.71 5.03
N LYS A 289 10.99 -29.41 4.50
CA LYS A 289 10.94 -30.89 4.48
C LYS A 289 12.02 -31.48 3.58
N GLY A 290 12.29 -30.84 2.44
CA GLY A 290 13.28 -31.30 1.47
C GLY A 290 12.72 -32.26 0.41
N GLY A 291 13.62 -32.85 -0.38
CA GLY A 291 13.26 -33.71 -1.52
C GLY A 291 13.55 -35.20 -1.28
N LYS A 292 13.59 -35.99 -2.37
CA LYS A 292 13.95 -37.43 -2.31
C LYS A 292 15.29 -37.69 -1.63
N GLY A 293 16.20 -36.72 -1.70
CA GLY A 293 17.51 -36.77 -1.08
C GLY A 293 17.58 -36.21 0.35
N GLY A 294 16.44 -36.10 1.04
CA GLY A 294 16.34 -35.57 2.40
C GLY A 294 16.30 -34.03 2.48
N ARG A 295 16.60 -33.52 3.68
CA ARG A 295 16.55 -32.09 4.00
C ARG A 295 17.52 -31.29 3.13
N VAL A 296 17.04 -30.21 2.51
CA VAL A 296 17.87 -29.38 1.61
C VAL A 296 18.30 -28.05 2.22
N ILE A 297 17.55 -27.55 3.21
CA ILE A 297 17.85 -26.31 3.95
C ILE A 297 18.06 -26.67 5.43
N VAL A 298 19.19 -26.27 5.98
CA VAL A 298 19.49 -26.30 7.42
C VAL A 298 19.64 -24.86 7.87
N ALA A 299 18.60 -24.34 8.53
CA ALA A 299 18.57 -22.95 8.99
C ALA A 299 19.77 -22.63 9.89
N GLY A 300 20.47 -21.53 9.60
CA GLY A 300 21.69 -21.11 10.29
C GLY A 300 22.97 -21.81 9.83
N GLN A 301 22.90 -22.78 8.91
CA GLN A 301 24.05 -23.59 8.50
C GLN A 301 24.09 -23.81 6.98
N SER A 302 24.55 -22.81 6.23
CA SER A 302 24.74 -22.94 4.77
C SER A 302 25.68 -24.09 4.42
N ALA A 303 26.77 -24.30 5.18
CA ALA A 303 27.70 -25.41 4.99
C ALA A 303 27.04 -26.79 5.13
N GLY A 304 26.01 -26.92 5.97
CA GLY A 304 25.21 -28.14 6.13
C GLY A 304 24.06 -28.28 5.13
N SER A 305 23.72 -27.21 4.41
CA SER A 305 22.56 -27.16 3.52
C SER A 305 22.88 -27.70 2.13
N ARG A 306 22.24 -28.81 1.73
CA ARG A 306 22.40 -29.40 0.39
C ARG A 306 22.03 -28.42 -0.73
N LEU A 307 21.03 -27.55 -0.51
CA LEU A 307 20.67 -26.48 -1.45
C LEU A 307 21.88 -25.60 -1.78
N TRP A 308 22.59 -25.12 -0.76
CA TRP A 308 23.78 -24.30 -0.93
C TRP A 308 24.91 -25.07 -1.60
N LYS A 309 25.18 -26.32 -1.19
CA LYS A 309 26.26 -27.14 -1.79
C LYS A 309 26.10 -27.29 -3.31
N ARG A 310 24.89 -27.58 -3.78
CA ARG A 310 24.60 -27.76 -5.21
C ARG A 310 24.69 -26.45 -6.00
N VAL A 311 24.26 -25.33 -5.41
CA VAL A 311 24.38 -23.99 -6.03
C VAL A 311 25.82 -23.49 -6.03
N ALA A 312 26.57 -23.71 -4.96
CA ALA A 312 27.97 -23.30 -4.85
C ALA A 312 28.86 -24.01 -5.88
N ALA A 313 28.59 -25.30 -6.13
CA ALA A 313 29.25 -26.13 -7.14
C ALA A 313 28.73 -25.92 -8.58
N ASP A 314 27.85 -24.96 -8.82
CA ASP A 314 27.25 -24.66 -10.14
C ASP A 314 26.49 -25.83 -10.79
N GLU A 315 26.09 -26.83 -10.00
CA GLU A 315 25.26 -27.94 -10.47
C GLU A 315 23.77 -27.56 -10.61
N MET A 316 23.37 -26.42 -10.03
CA MET A 316 22.02 -25.88 -10.10
C MET A 316 22.04 -24.37 -10.40
N PRO A 317 21.24 -23.90 -11.37
CA PRO A 317 20.23 -24.64 -12.15
C PRO A 317 20.86 -25.51 -13.26
N ARG A 318 20.46 -26.79 -13.36
CA ARG A 318 20.98 -27.72 -14.39
C ARG A 318 20.73 -27.29 -15.83
N ARG A 319 19.59 -26.62 -16.05
CA ARG A 319 19.17 -26.10 -17.35
C ARG A 319 19.11 -24.58 -17.22
N GLY A 320 20.20 -23.90 -17.55
CA GLY A 320 20.32 -22.45 -17.44
C GLY A 320 21.73 -22.01 -17.07
N LYS A 321 21.93 -20.69 -17.02
CA LYS A 321 23.19 -20.12 -16.51
C LYS A 321 23.29 -20.35 -15.00
N PRO A 322 24.49 -20.65 -14.48
CA PRO A 322 24.72 -20.69 -13.03
C PRO A 322 24.40 -19.34 -12.37
N LEU A 323 24.14 -19.37 -11.05
CA LEU A 323 23.86 -18.15 -10.29
C LEU A 323 25.09 -17.23 -10.26
N SER A 324 24.85 -15.92 -10.33
CA SER A 324 25.89 -14.92 -10.16
C SER A 324 26.52 -15.00 -8.75
N ALA A 325 27.77 -14.53 -8.60
CA ALA A 325 28.42 -14.48 -7.28
C ALA A 325 27.61 -13.67 -6.25
N ALA A 326 26.93 -12.61 -6.70
CA ALA A 326 26.05 -11.81 -5.86
C ALA A 326 24.82 -12.60 -5.39
N ASP A 327 24.16 -13.34 -6.28
CA ASP A 327 23.01 -14.19 -5.94
C ASP A 327 23.40 -15.33 -5.00
N LYS A 328 24.56 -15.97 -5.25
CA LYS A 328 25.13 -16.97 -4.34
C LYS A 328 25.34 -16.40 -2.94
N LYS A 329 25.90 -15.19 -2.82
CA LYS A 329 26.10 -14.52 -1.52
C LYS A 329 24.78 -14.26 -0.79
N LEU A 330 23.74 -13.80 -1.51
CA LEU A 330 22.41 -13.58 -0.94
C LEU A 330 21.80 -14.88 -0.41
N LEU A 331 21.85 -15.95 -1.20
CA LEU A 331 21.32 -17.26 -0.80
C LEU A 331 22.03 -17.79 0.44
N LYS A 332 23.37 -17.73 0.46
CA LYS A 332 24.17 -18.14 1.62
C LYS A 332 23.80 -17.34 2.87
N GLN A 333 23.79 -16.01 2.75
CA GLN A 333 23.44 -15.11 3.85
C GLN A 333 22.06 -15.45 4.42
N TRP A 334 21.05 -15.63 3.56
CA TRP A 334 19.70 -15.95 4.02
C TRP A 334 19.64 -17.26 4.82
N ILE A 335 20.34 -18.30 4.37
CA ILE A 335 20.41 -19.57 5.11
C ILE A 335 21.06 -19.35 6.46
N ASP A 336 22.22 -18.68 6.50
CA ASP A 336 22.97 -18.40 7.73
C ASP A 336 22.20 -17.47 8.69
N ASP A 337 21.36 -16.58 8.17
CA ASP A 337 20.44 -15.72 8.93
C ASP A 337 19.19 -16.47 9.46
N GLY A 338 19.18 -17.81 9.35
CA GLY A 338 18.13 -18.68 9.87
C GLY A 338 17.04 -19.03 8.86
N ALA A 339 17.27 -18.83 7.56
CA ALA A 339 16.34 -19.15 6.48
C ALA A 339 14.91 -18.61 6.72
N THR A 340 14.79 -17.34 7.13
CA THR A 340 13.50 -16.73 7.48
C THR A 340 12.67 -16.45 6.23
N TRP A 341 11.39 -16.84 6.23
CA TRP A 341 10.43 -16.60 5.13
C TRP A 341 9.44 -15.49 5.50
N SER A 342 9.02 -14.70 4.53
CA SER A 342 7.98 -13.66 4.68
C SER A 342 6.54 -14.17 4.59
N GLY A 343 6.36 -15.43 4.18
CA GLY A 343 5.08 -16.10 3.98
C GLY A 343 5.27 -17.55 3.56
N ASP A 344 4.17 -18.29 3.46
CA ASP A 344 4.22 -19.74 3.24
C ASP A 344 4.38 -20.15 1.77
N LEU A 345 4.07 -19.26 0.83
CA LEU A 345 4.11 -19.48 -0.62
C LEU A 345 4.88 -18.35 -1.30
N ILE A 346 5.83 -18.73 -2.16
CA ILE A 346 6.45 -17.87 -3.16
C ILE A 346 5.57 -17.94 -4.39
N ASP A 347 4.93 -16.82 -4.72
CA ASP A 347 4.17 -16.70 -5.94
C ASP A 347 5.08 -16.18 -7.06
N PRO A 348 5.40 -16.98 -8.08
CA PRO A 348 6.31 -16.56 -9.12
C PRO A 348 5.83 -15.30 -9.87
N VAL A 349 4.52 -15.07 -9.98
CA VAL A 349 3.96 -13.91 -10.69
C VAL A 349 4.37 -12.60 -10.04
N VAL A 350 4.51 -12.55 -8.72
CA VAL A 350 4.98 -11.38 -7.95
C VAL A 350 6.36 -10.92 -8.40
N TYR A 351 7.22 -11.86 -8.81
CA TYR A 351 8.63 -11.62 -9.12
C TYR A 351 8.94 -11.71 -10.61
N ALA A 352 7.93 -11.87 -11.45
CA ALA A 352 8.05 -11.93 -12.91
C ALA A 352 8.65 -10.64 -13.50
N ARG A 353 8.52 -9.53 -12.78
CA ARG A 353 8.75 -8.19 -13.29
C ARG A 353 9.70 -7.44 -12.38
N GLY A 354 10.60 -6.65 -12.97
CA GLY A 354 11.45 -5.73 -12.21
C GLY A 354 10.62 -4.61 -11.59
N THR A 355 11.09 -4.06 -10.46
CA THR A 355 10.52 -2.85 -9.86
C THR A 355 10.59 -1.70 -10.86
N ARG A 356 9.43 -1.22 -11.32
CA ARG A 356 9.33 -0.05 -12.22
C ARG A 356 9.17 1.22 -11.39
N GLY A 357 9.58 2.36 -11.98
CA GLY A 357 9.61 3.68 -11.34
C GLY A 357 8.25 4.19 -10.85
N ILE A 358 8.25 5.40 -10.27
CA ILE A 358 7.01 6.07 -9.86
C ILE A 358 6.37 6.67 -11.10
N TRP A 359 5.09 6.34 -11.33
CA TRP A 359 4.31 6.84 -12.45
C TRP A 359 3.22 7.75 -11.92
N ILE A 360 3.07 8.92 -12.54
CA ILE A 360 1.94 9.81 -12.25
C ILE A 360 0.72 9.23 -12.97
N GLN A 361 -0.37 9.01 -12.23
CA GLN A 361 -1.59 8.45 -12.81
C GLN A 361 -2.47 9.57 -13.37
N ARG A 362 -2.59 9.61 -14.71
CA ARG A 362 -3.64 10.38 -15.38
C ARG A 362 -5.01 9.80 -15.04
N LEU A 363 -6.03 10.65 -14.98
CA LEU A 363 -7.41 10.16 -14.95
C LEU A 363 -7.71 9.44 -16.27
N THR A 364 -8.20 8.20 -16.20
CA THR A 364 -8.80 7.52 -17.36
C THR A 364 -9.92 8.39 -17.95
N VAL A 365 -10.29 8.19 -19.22
CA VAL A 365 -11.42 8.89 -19.85
C VAL A 365 -12.67 8.80 -18.97
N ASP A 366 -12.86 7.63 -18.42
CA ASP A 366 -13.98 7.23 -17.59
C ASP A 366 -13.96 7.91 -16.20
N GLU A 367 -12.79 8.06 -15.59
CA GLU A 367 -12.60 8.85 -14.36
C GLU A 367 -12.72 10.35 -14.63
N TYR A 368 -12.22 10.86 -15.76
CA TYR A 368 -12.32 12.27 -16.16
C TYR A 368 -13.79 12.70 -16.33
N ILE A 369 -14.60 11.88 -17.01
CA ILE A 369 -16.04 12.10 -17.15
C ILE A 369 -16.71 12.23 -15.77
N GLU A 370 -16.42 11.31 -14.85
CA GLU A 370 -17.01 11.33 -13.51
C GLU A 370 -16.50 12.51 -12.68
N THR A 371 -15.23 12.88 -12.84
CA THR A 371 -14.65 14.06 -12.18
C THR A 371 -15.30 15.36 -12.64
N VAL A 372 -15.52 15.53 -13.94
CA VAL A 372 -16.23 16.71 -14.46
C VAL A 372 -17.68 16.72 -13.95
N ARG A 373 -18.39 15.58 -14.04
CA ARG A 373 -19.77 15.48 -13.56
C ARG A 373 -19.89 15.82 -12.08
N SER A 374 -19.06 15.21 -11.23
CA SER A 374 -19.09 15.42 -9.77
C SER A 374 -18.61 16.82 -9.37
N ALA A 375 -17.62 17.39 -10.06
CA ALA A 375 -17.03 18.67 -9.68
C ALA A 375 -17.91 19.86 -10.10
N VAL A 376 -18.38 19.87 -11.35
CA VAL A 376 -19.06 21.02 -11.97
C VAL A 376 -20.49 20.75 -12.43
N GLY A 377 -20.96 19.50 -12.39
CA GLY A 377 -22.36 19.15 -12.71
C GLY A 377 -22.65 19.02 -14.21
N VAL A 378 -21.62 18.91 -15.06
CA VAL A 378 -21.77 18.80 -16.52
C VAL A 378 -21.50 17.37 -16.97
N ASP A 379 -22.36 16.82 -17.83
CA ASP A 379 -22.12 15.53 -18.48
C ASP A 379 -21.44 15.72 -19.84
N ILE A 380 -20.20 15.22 -19.94
CA ILE A 380 -19.37 15.24 -21.14
C ILE A 380 -19.15 13.84 -21.73
N SER A 381 -19.91 12.83 -21.29
CA SER A 381 -19.64 11.42 -21.63
C SER A 381 -19.50 11.17 -23.13
N LYS A 382 -20.34 11.80 -23.96
CA LYS A 382 -20.30 11.65 -25.43
C LYS A 382 -19.07 12.34 -26.03
N GLN A 383 -18.76 13.56 -25.59
CA GLN A 383 -17.67 14.38 -26.11
C GLN A 383 -16.32 13.78 -25.72
N ALA A 384 -16.16 13.38 -24.46
CA ALA A 384 -14.93 12.79 -23.94
C ALA A 384 -14.59 11.49 -24.69
N ARG A 385 -15.55 10.58 -24.89
CA ARG A 385 -15.33 9.32 -25.63
C ARG A 385 -15.02 9.52 -27.12
N ARG A 386 -15.41 10.66 -27.68
CA ARG A 386 -15.13 11.02 -29.08
C ARG A 386 -13.77 11.70 -29.25
N LEU A 387 -13.42 12.61 -28.33
CA LEU A 387 -12.25 13.49 -28.46
C LEU A 387 -10.99 12.90 -27.82
N LEU A 388 -11.10 12.24 -26.65
CA LEU A 388 -9.94 11.68 -25.98
C LEU A 388 -9.52 10.36 -26.63
N PRO A 389 -8.22 10.14 -26.84
CA PRO A 389 -7.70 8.81 -27.18
C PRO A 389 -8.12 7.76 -26.15
N ARG A 390 -8.31 6.51 -26.60
CA ARG A 390 -8.74 5.41 -25.73
C ARG A 390 -7.61 5.00 -24.79
N ASP A 391 -7.97 4.73 -23.54
CA ASP A 391 -7.04 4.17 -22.55
C ASP A 391 -6.74 2.70 -22.89
N VAL A 392 -5.48 2.39 -23.21
CA VAL A 392 -5.09 1.04 -23.61
C VAL A 392 -4.89 0.16 -22.38
N ARG A 393 -5.49 -1.04 -22.40
CA ARG A 393 -5.36 -2.04 -21.33
C ARG A 393 -3.92 -2.57 -21.26
N ALA A 394 -3.31 -2.48 -20.09
CA ALA A 394 -2.02 -3.08 -19.78
C ALA A 394 -2.09 -3.84 -18.46
N ASP A 395 -1.55 -5.05 -18.43
CA ASP A 395 -1.53 -5.91 -17.23
C ASP A 395 -2.88 -6.20 -16.59
N GLY A 396 -3.91 -6.21 -17.42
CA GLY A 396 -5.27 -6.50 -16.99
C GLY A 396 -6.16 -5.26 -16.85
N PHE A 397 -5.60 -4.05 -16.85
CA PHE A 397 -6.35 -2.83 -16.55
C PHE A 397 -5.94 -1.65 -17.42
N SER A 398 -6.91 -0.81 -17.82
CA SER A 398 -6.66 0.42 -18.58
C SER A 398 -6.16 1.56 -17.71
N ASN A 399 -6.35 1.49 -16.39
CA ASN A 399 -5.88 2.51 -15.45
C ASN A 399 -4.42 2.30 -14.99
N THR A 400 -3.66 1.45 -15.69
CA THR A 400 -2.23 1.21 -15.43
C THR A 400 -1.39 2.43 -15.82
N ALA A 401 -0.84 3.13 -14.82
CA ALA A 401 -0.29 4.48 -14.92
C ALA A 401 0.80 4.67 -16.01
N TYR A 402 1.71 3.70 -16.19
CA TYR A 402 2.76 3.82 -17.20
C TYR A 402 2.23 3.78 -18.65
N ASN A 403 0.97 3.37 -18.84
CA ASN A 403 0.32 3.31 -20.15
C ASN A 403 -0.66 4.48 -20.38
N LEU A 404 -0.70 5.44 -19.45
CA LEU A 404 -1.57 6.61 -19.50
C LEU A 404 -0.80 7.87 -19.94
N GLY A 405 0.15 7.71 -20.86
CA GLY A 405 0.90 8.83 -21.44
C GLY A 405 0.01 9.87 -22.12
N VAL A 406 0.52 11.09 -22.26
CA VAL A 406 -0.15 12.21 -22.92
C VAL A 406 0.65 12.61 -24.15
N ASP A 407 -0.03 12.65 -25.29
CA ASP A 407 0.47 13.17 -26.56
C ASP A 407 -0.25 14.48 -26.93
N LEU A 408 0.09 15.06 -28.08
CA LEU A 408 -0.54 16.30 -28.56
C LEU A 408 -2.07 16.18 -28.72
N LYS A 409 -2.57 15.01 -29.13
CA LYS A 409 -4.02 14.78 -29.29
C LYS A 409 -4.76 14.87 -27.96
N HIS A 410 -4.16 14.37 -26.88
CA HIS A 410 -4.73 14.52 -25.54
C HIS A 410 -4.77 16.00 -25.14
N ILE A 411 -3.70 16.76 -25.37
CA ILE A 411 -3.64 18.19 -25.01
C ILE A 411 -4.74 18.97 -25.73
N GLU A 412 -4.85 18.81 -27.05
CA GLU A 412 -5.91 19.43 -27.84
C GLU A 412 -7.31 19.02 -27.39
N ALA A 413 -7.50 17.74 -27.07
CA ALA A 413 -8.78 17.23 -26.59
C ALA A 413 -9.17 17.82 -25.23
N TYR A 414 -8.22 17.95 -24.29
CA TYR A 414 -8.49 18.57 -22.98
C TYR A 414 -8.82 20.05 -23.10
N ALA A 415 -8.14 20.80 -23.98
CA ALA A 415 -8.47 22.20 -24.26
C ALA A 415 -9.90 22.33 -24.81
N LYS A 416 -10.24 21.55 -25.85
CA LYS A 416 -11.60 21.54 -26.42
C LYS A 416 -12.66 21.13 -25.40
N LEU A 417 -12.36 20.14 -24.57
CA LEU A 417 -13.28 19.69 -23.52
C LEU A 417 -13.46 20.76 -22.43
N ALA A 418 -12.41 21.47 -22.03
CA ALA A 418 -12.51 22.55 -21.06
C ALA A 418 -13.47 23.66 -21.54
N ALA A 419 -13.33 24.09 -22.80
CA ALA A 419 -14.25 25.05 -23.42
C ALA A 419 -15.70 24.53 -23.42
N ILE A 420 -15.93 23.29 -23.87
CA ILE A 420 -17.27 22.65 -23.87
C ILE A 420 -17.86 22.56 -22.46
N ILE A 421 -17.04 22.27 -21.45
CA ILE A 421 -17.48 22.16 -20.06
C ILE A 421 -17.97 23.52 -19.57
N VAL A 422 -17.18 24.58 -19.78
CA VAL A 422 -17.51 25.93 -19.34
C VAL A 422 -18.73 26.48 -20.07
N GLU A 423 -18.83 26.26 -21.39
CA GLU A 423 -20.00 26.62 -22.21
C GLU A 423 -21.30 26.01 -21.67
N ARG A 424 -21.25 24.76 -21.19
CA ARG A 424 -22.42 24.03 -20.66
C ARG A 424 -22.68 24.26 -19.19
N MET A 425 -21.77 24.92 -18.48
CA MET A 425 -21.83 25.09 -17.04
C MET A 425 -22.60 26.36 -16.69
N ASN A 426 -23.40 26.31 -15.62
CA ASN A 426 -23.88 27.54 -14.98
C ASN A 426 -22.77 28.10 -14.09
N VAL A 427 -21.89 28.93 -14.67
CA VAL A 427 -20.71 29.52 -14.04
C VAL A 427 -21.08 30.28 -12.76
N LEU A 428 -22.15 31.09 -12.80
CA LEU A 428 -22.59 31.88 -11.65
C LEU A 428 -23.11 31.01 -10.50
N LYS A 429 -23.84 29.93 -10.79
CA LYS A 429 -24.28 28.96 -9.78
C LYS A 429 -23.10 28.21 -9.17
N PHE A 430 -22.09 27.87 -9.98
CA PHE A 430 -20.89 27.21 -9.51
C PHE A 430 -20.07 28.12 -8.58
N THR A 431 -19.76 29.35 -8.98
CA THR A 431 -18.97 30.30 -8.19
C THR A 431 -19.66 30.70 -6.89
N ALA A 432 -20.99 30.80 -6.89
CA ALA A 432 -21.81 31.10 -5.71
C ALA A 432 -21.64 30.09 -4.56
N ARG A 433 -21.15 28.86 -4.84
CA ARG A 433 -20.81 27.87 -3.81
C ARG A 433 -19.63 28.31 -2.92
N PHE A 434 -18.79 29.22 -3.40
CA PHE A 434 -17.49 29.55 -2.82
C PHE A 434 -17.35 31.02 -2.41
N SER A 435 -18.06 31.93 -3.09
CA SER A 435 -18.08 33.36 -2.78
C SER A 435 -19.50 33.94 -2.88
N ARG A 436 -19.79 34.93 -2.04
CA ARG A 436 -21.00 35.76 -2.13
C ARG A 436 -20.79 37.00 -3.01
N SER A 437 -19.54 37.40 -3.24
CA SER A 437 -19.20 38.53 -4.12
C SER A 437 -19.22 38.07 -5.57
N ARG A 438 -19.85 38.88 -6.43
CA ARG A 438 -19.86 38.75 -7.90
C ARG A 438 -19.23 39.96 -8.59
N LYS A 439 -18.48 40.76 -7.84
CA LYS A 439 -17.75 41.89 -8.40
C LYS A 439 -16.46 41.36 -9.04
N LEU A 440 -16.16 41.82 -10.25
CA LEU A 440 -14.85 41.62 -10.83
C LEU A 440 -13.87 42.54 -10.10
N SER A 441 -13.13 41.99 -9.13
CA SER A 441 -12.07 42.68 -8.41
C SER A 441 -10.75 41.93 -8.59
N THR A 442 -9.63 42.64 -8.62
CA THR A 442 -8.27 42.06 -8.68
C THR A 442 -7.65 41.94 -7.29
N ASP A 443 -8.49 41.90 -6.26
CA ASP A 443 -8.13 42.02 -4.85
C ASP A 443 -8.18 40.68 -4.09
N ALA A 444 -8.15 40.75 -2.75
CA ALA A 444 -8.24 39.59 -1.87
C ALA A 444 -9.49 38.73 -2.09
N THR A 445 -10.60 39.32 -2.58
CA THR A 445 -11.86 38.61 -2.79
C THR A 445 -11.76 37.60 -3.93
N MET A 446 -11.14 37.98 -5.05
CA MET A 446 -10.93 37.07 -6.18
C MET A 446 -9.94 35.97 -5.83
N ARG A 447 -8.86 36.30 -5.12
CA ARG A 447 -7.89 35.31 -4.62
C ARG A 447 -8.56 34.25 -3.74
N GLN A 448 -9.43 34.66 -2.80
CA GLN A 448 -10.19 33.73 -1.97
C GLN A 448 -11.16 32.85 -2.77
N LEU A 449 -11.79 33.41 -3.82
CA LEU A 449 -12.65 32.63 -4.71
C LEU A 449 -11.83 31.57 -5.46
N VAL A 450 -10.68 31.95 -6.03
CA VAL A 450 -9.72 31.06 -6.69
C VAL A 450 -9.23 29.96 -5.76
N GLU A 451 -8.83 30.29 -4.52
CA GLU A 451 -8.39 29.31 -3.53
C GLU A 451 -9.45 28.25 -3.25
N LYS A 452 -10.70 28.68 -3.02
CA LYS A 452 -11.81 27.77 -2.69
C LYS A 452 -12.25 26.92 -3.87
N MET A 453 -12.38 27.51 -5.06
CA MET A 453 -12.71 26.78 -6.29
C MET A 453 -11.60 25.82 -6.67
N GLY A 454 -10.36 26.29 -6.67
CA GLY A 454 -9.18 25.49 -6.97
C GLY A 454 -9.05 24.32 -6.00
N LYS A 455 -9.27 24.54 -4.69
CA LYS A 455 -9.23 23.45 -3.70
C LYS A 455 -10.21 22.34 -4.04
N TRP A 456 -11.40 22.72 -4.49
CA TRP A 456 -12.43 21.79 -4.94
C TRP A 456 -12.04 21.07 -6.23
N LEU A 457 -11.65 21.79 -7.29
CA LEU A 457 -11.31 21.21 -8.60
C LEU A 457 -10.05 20.34 -8.53
N PHE A 458 -9.03 20.78 -7.79
CA PHE A 458 -7.75 20.08 -7.65
C PHE A 458 -7.66 19.18 -6.43
N ARG A 459 -8.78 19.00 -5.69
CA ARG A 459 -8.95 18.01 -4.61
C ARG A 459 -7.98 18.19 -3.43
N GLY A 460 -7.54 19.43 -3.20
CA GLY A 460 -6.57 19.78 -2.16
C GLY A 460 -6.09 21.23 -2.32
N PRO A 461 -5.46 21.81 -1.30
CA PRO A 461 -5.10 23.23 -1.28
C PRO A 461 -4.20 23.62 -2.46
N LEU A 462 -4.29 24.89 -2.86
CA LEU A 462 -3.44 25.50 -3.88
C LEU A 462 -2.19 26.06 -3.24
N GLU A 463 -1.09 26.04 -3.97
CA GLU A 463 0.10 26.82 -3.63
C GLU A 463 -0.11 28.31 -3.97
N GLU A 464 0.60 29.20 -3.29
CA GLU A 464 0.49 30.65 -3.49
C GLU A 464 0.72 31.07 -4.95
N ARG A 465 1.65 30.41 -5.65
CA ARG A 465 1.89 30.61 -7.08
C ARG A 465 0.68 30.24 -7.93
N GLU A 466 -0.05 29.18 -7.57
CA GLU A 466 -1.24 28.75 -8.30
C GLU A 466 -2.35 29.77 -8.11
N VAL A 467 -2.57 30.22 -6.87
CA VAL A 467 -3.55 31.27 -6.56
C VAL A 467 -3.25 32.54 -7.36
N THR A 468 -1.99 32.96 -7.39
CA THR A 468 -1.54 34.14 -8.14
C THR A 468 -1.77 33.98 -9.64
N ASN A 469 -1.37 32.85 -10.23
CA ASN A 469 -1.53 32.60 -11.67
C ASN A 469 -3.00 32.61 -12.10
N TYR A 470 -3.88 31.93 -11.37
CA TYR A 470 -5.31 31.88 -11.74
C TYR A 470 -6.02 33.20 -11.42
N SER A 471 -5.72 33.87 -10.30
CA SER A 471 -6.32 35.18 -10.02
C SER A 471 -5.85 36.27 -10.99
N GLY A 472 -4.63 36.16 -11.54
CA GLY A 472 -4.13 37.05 -12.60
C GLY A 472 -4.93 37.02 -13.90
N ILE A 473 -5.65 35.93 -14.19
CA ILE A 473 -6.59 35.86 -15.32
C ILE A 473 -7.70 36.91 -15.15
N ALA A 474 -8.23 37.08 -13.94
CA ALA A 474 -9.23 38.12 -13.67
C ALA A 474 -8.69 39.53 -13.90
N THR A 475 -7.42 39.79 -13.58
CA THR A 475 -6.76 41.06 -13.89
C THR A 475 -6.71 41.31 -15.39
N THR A 476 -6.35 40.30 -16.17
CA THR A 476 -6.28 40.40 -17.63
C THR A 476 -7.64 40.71 -18.23
N VAL A 477 -8.69 40.02 -17.77
CA VAL A 477 -10.08 40.25 -18.22
C VAL A 477 -10.57 41.64 -17.83
N ALA A 478 -10.30 42.08 -16.59
CA ALA A 478 -10.65 43.42 -16.13
C ALA A 478 -9.96 44.52 -16.95
N SER A 479 -8.67 44.36 -17.27
CA SER A 479 -7.92 45.29 -18.12
C SER A 479 -8.45 45.35 -19.56
N GLY A 480 -9.05 44.26 -20.04
CA GLY A 480 -9.73 44.20 -21.34
C GLY A 480 -11.17 44.72 -21.34
N GLY A 481 -11.71 45.18 -20.20
CA GLY A 481 -13.09 45.66 -20.07
C GLY A 481 -14.14 44.56 -19.89
N GLY A 482 -13.73 43.33 -19.58
CA GLY A 482 -14.62 42.19 -19.36
C GLY A 482 -15.32 42.19 -18.00
N ASP A 483 -16.17 41.18 -17.77
CA ASP A 483 -17.01 41.07 -16.57
C ASP A 483 -16.67 39.86 -15.66
N PHE A 484 -17.37 39.76 -14.51
CA PHE A 484 -17.14 38.67 -13.56
C PHE A 484 -17.48 37.27 -14.13
N PRO A 485 -18.64 37.03 -14.76
CA PRO A 485 -18.92 35.78 -15.46
C PRO A 485 -17.81 35.37 -16.44
N GLU A 486 -17.30 36.30 -17.25
CA GLU A 486 -16.24 36.07 -18.21
C GLU A 486 -14.92 35.68 -17.51
N ALA A 487 -14.50 36.46 -16.50
CA ALA A 487 -13.30 36.16 -15.72
C ALA A 487 -13.38 34.78 -15.03
N ALA A 488 -14.52 34.47 -14.41
CA ALA A 488 -14.74 33.17 -13.78
C ALA A 488 -14.72 32.02 -14.80
N SER A 489 -15.24 32.23 -16.01
CA SER A 489 -15.24 31.25 -17.09
C SER A 489 -13.82 30.91 -17.51
N PHE A 490 -12.99 31.92 -17.81
CA PHE A 490 -11.59 31.70 -18.19
C PHE A 490 -10.74 31.08 -17.06
N ILE A 491 -10.99 31.46 -15.80
CA ILE A 491 -10.31 30.84 -14.66
C ILE A 491 -10.64 29.35 -14.57
N ILE A 492 -11.92 28.97 -14.67
CA ILE A 492 -12.33 27.57 -14.57
C ILE A 492 -11.82 26.79 -15.79
N GLU A 493 -11.88 27.36 -16.99
CA GLU A 493 -11.34 26.74 -18.20
C GLU A 493 -9.84 26.44 -18.07
N ALA A 494 -9.06 27.40 -17.57
CA ALA A 494 -7.63 27.21 -17.30
C ALA A 494 -7.39 26.11 -16.24
N MET A 495 -8.19 26.09 -15.17
CA MET A 495 -8.08 25.04 -14.14
C MET A 495 -8.41 23.64 -14.70
N LEU A 496 -9.41 23.51 -15.58
CA LEU A 496 -9.79 22.21 -16.18
C LEU A 496 -8.70 21.62 -17.08
N GLN A 497 -7.81 22.47 -17.62
CA GLN A 497 -6.67 22.06 -18.44
C GLN A 497 -5.41 21.77 -17.60
N SER A 498 -5.42 22.10 -16.31
CA SER A 498 -4.27 21.93 -15.43
C SER A 498 -3.91 20.45 -15.24
N PRO A 499 -2.60 20.11 -15.17
CA PRO A 499 -2.17 18.79 -14.72
C PRO A 499 -2.75 18.40 -13.36
N ARG A 500 -3.00 19.36 -12.46
CA ARG A 500 -3.65 19.09 -11.17
C ARG A 500 -5.09 18.61 -11.28
N PHE A 501 -5.79 18.94 -12.37
CA PHE A 501 -7.12 18.43 -12.66
C PHE A 501 -7.06 17.06 -13.36
N ILE A 502 -6.17 16.94 -14.35
CA ILE A 502 -6.04 15.78 -15.25
C ILE A 502 -5.30 14.58 -14.63
N TYR A 503 -4.47 14.82 -13.61
CA TYR A 503 -3.69 13.79 -12.94
C TYR A 503 -4.01 13.69 -11.44
N ARG A 504 -3.71 12.53 -10.86
CA ARG A 504 -3.62 12.34 -9.41
C ARG A 504 -2.18 12.57 -8.99
N ILE A 505 -1.86 13.81 -8.63
CA ILE A 505 -0.52 14.24 -8.24
C ILE A 505 -0.35 14.08 -6.72
N GLU A 506 0.79 13.52 -6.30
CA GLU A 506 1.15 13.33 -4.91
C GLU A 506 2.54 13.89 -4.66
N HIS A 507 2.77 14.44 -3.47
CA HIS A 507 4.03 15.04 -3.10
C HIS A 507 5.13 13.98 -3.00
N GLN A 508 6.24 14.25 -3.67
CA GLN A 508 7.46 13.45 -3.60
C GLN A 508 8.44 14.11 -2.63
N ARG A 509 9.23 13.29 -1.92
CA ARG A 509 10.31 13.77 -1.04
C ARG A 509 11.71 13.62 -1.60
N GLY A 510 11.88 12.86 -2.68
CA GLY A 510 13.21 12.65 -3.27
C GLY A 510 14.13 11.70 -2.48
N ASP A 511 13.69 11.08 -1.39
CA ASP A 511 14.59 10.35 -0.47
C ASP A 511 14.54 8.81 -0.57
N GLY A 512 13.76 8.25 -1.50
CA GLY A 512 13.61 6.80 -1.66
C GLY A 512 12.83 6.07 -0.55
N SER A 513 12.41 6.79 0.49
CA SER A 513 11.78 6.24 1.70
C SER A 513 10.28 5.93 1.50
N ARG A 514 9.72 5.10 2.38
CA ARG A 514 8.25 4.97 2.51
C ARG A 514 7.76 6.08 3.42
N TRP A 515 6.74 6.81 2.98
CA TRP A 515 6.16 7.93 3.71
C TRP A 515 4.63 7.93 3.63
N PRO A 516 3.90 8.28 4.71
CA PRO A 516 2.43 8.41 4.64
C PRO A 516 2.00 9.48 3.64
N VAL A 517 0.99 9.18 2.82
CA VAL A 517 0.35 10.24 2.02
C VAL A 517 -0.34 11.25 2.94
N ASN A 518 -0.45 12.51 2.50
CA ASN A 518 -1.20 13.49 3.28
C ASN A 518 -2.71 13.24 3.19
N ASP A 519 -3.49 13.87 4.07
CA ASP A 519 -4.93 13.61 4.16
C ASP A 519 -5.71 13.93 2.86
N HIS A 520 -5.32 14.95 2.09
CA HIS A 520 -5.96 15.27 0.80
C HIS A 520 -5.62 14.25 -0.29
N GLU A 521 -4.38 13.78 -0.32
CA GLU A 521 -3.94 12.70 -1.20
C GLU A 521 -4.66 11.40 -0.84
N LEU A 522 -4.83 11.10 0.45
CA LEU A 522 -5.55 9.93 0.92
C LEU A 522 -7.04 10.00 0.57
N ALA A 523 -7.68 11.15 0.77
CA ALA A 523 -9.06 11.40 0.32
C ALA A 523 -9.22 11.18 -1.18
N THR A 524 -8.26 11.65 -1.98
CA THR A 524 -8.23 11.42 -3.43
C THR A 524 -8.05 9.94 -3.75
N ARG A 525 -7.09 9.23 -3.14
CA ARG A 525 -6.92 7.79 -3.34
C ARG A 525 -8.19 7.01 -3.02
N MET A 526 -8.79 7.26 -1.85
CA MET A 526 -10.02 6.59 -1.43
C MET A 526 -11.17 6.83 -2.41
N SER A 527 -11.40 8.07 -2.83
CA SER A 527 -12.49 8.41 -3.75
C SER A 527 -12.32 7.80 -5.13
N TYR A 528 -11.12 7.79 -5.71
CA TYR A 528 -10.91 7.14 -7.01
C TYR A 528 -10.96 5.61 -6.93
N ILE A 529 -10.50 5.02 -5.83
CA ILE A 529 -10.61 3.57 -5.62
C ILE A 529 -12.08 3.15 -5.47
N ILE A 530 -12.86 3.88 -4.68
CA ILE A 530 -14.23 3.51 -4.34
C ILE A 530 -15.23 3.98 -5.40
N TRP A 531 -15.09 5.20 -5.93
CA TRP A 531 -16.08 5.82 -6.83
C TRP A 531 -15.59 6.02 -8.26
N GLY A 532 -14.28 5.89 -8.53
CA GLY A 532 -13.72 6.27 -9.82
C GLY A 532 -13.89 7.76 -10.14
N GLY A 533 -13.89 8.60 -9.11
CA GLY A 533 -14.14 10.04 -9.20
C GLY A 533 -13.64 10.79 -7.95
N PRO A 534 -13.84 12.12 -7.89
CA PRO A 534 -13.25 13.00 -6.89
C PRO A 534 -13.89 12.83 -5.50
N PRO A 535 -13.19 13.24 -4.43
CA PRO A 535 -13.73 13.21 -3.07
C PRO A 535 -14.94 14.14 -2.94
N ASP A 536 -15.91 13.72 -2.14
CA ASP A 536 -17.06 14.55 -1.81
C ASP A 536 -16.70 15.61 -0.75
N ARG A 537 -17.64 16.51 -0.48
CA ARG A 537 -17.41 17.58 0.50
C ARG A 537 -17.09 17.04 1.89
N GLN A 538 -17.74 15.94 2.30
CA GLN A 538 -17.48 15.33 3.60
C GLN A 538 -16.05 14.80 3.70
N LEU A 539 -15.58 14.06 2.70
CA LEU A 539 -14.23 13.49 2.70
C LEU A 539 -13.15 14.58 2.60
N LEU A 540 -13.38 15.63 1.79
CA LEU A 540 -12.49 16.79 1.74
C LEU A 540 -12.44 17.54 3.08
N GLN A 541 -13.58 17.68 3.78
CA GLN A 541 -13.62 18.31 5.10
C GLN A 541 -12.91 17.46 6.16
N ALA A 542 -13.03 16.13 6.10
CA ALA A 542 -12.26 15.23 6.95
C ALA A 542 -10.76 15.40 6.71
N ALA A 543 -10.35 15.59 5.46
CA ALA A 543 -8.96 15.86 5.11
C ALA A 543 -8.47 17.23 5.62
N ASP A 544 -9.28 18.28 5.45
CA ASP A 544 -8.98 19.63 5.98
C ASP A 544 -8.75 19.60 7.51
N ASN A 545 -9.48 18.73 8.21
CA ASN A 545 -9.43 18.61 9.66
C ASN A 545 -8.34 17.64 10.16
N GLY A 546 -7.52 17.06 9.27
CA GLY A 546 -6.47 16.10 9.64
C GLY A 546 -7.01 14.79 10.22
N GLN A 547 -8.22 14.37 9.82
CA GLN A 547 -8.94 13.23 10.40
C GLN A 547 -8.70 11.91 9.68
N LEU A 548 -7.95 11.88 8.58
CA LEU A 548 -7.71 10.67 7.78
C LEU A 548 -6.40 9.95 8.14
N GLY A 549 -5.68 10.45 9.14
CA GLY A 549 -4.38 9.90 9.57
C GLY A 549 -4.40 8.53 10.28
N THR A 550 -5.57 7.91 10.51
CA THR A 550 -5.66 6.58 11.16
C THR A 550 -6.51 5.59 10.37
N ARG A 551 -6.20 4.29 10.52
CA ARG A 551 -6.90 3.19 9.83
C ARG A 551 -8.37 3.10 10.22
N GLU A 552 -8.70 3.42 11.46
CA GLU A 552 -10.06 3.42 11.98
C GLU A 552 -10.91 4.49 11.28
N ARG A 553 -10.37 5.72 11.14
CA ARG A 553 -11.08 6.80 10.43
C ARG A 553 -11.23 6.52 8.94
N VAL A 554 -10.19 5.98 8.30
CA VAL A 554 -10.27 5.52 6.90
C VAL A 554 -11.34 4.46 6.72
N THR A 555 -11.45 3.50 7.65
CA THR A 555 -12.48 2.45 7.63
C THR A 555 -13.89 3.01 7.75
N ILE A 556 -14.10 3.99 8.64
CA ILE A 556 -15.40 4.68 8.81
C ILE A 556 -15.81 5.39 7.52
N GLU A 557 -14.91 6.19 6.95
CA GLU A 557 -15.20 6.90 5.70
C GLU A 557 -15.40 5.93 4.53
N ALA A 558 -14.59 4.87 4.41
CA ALA A 558 -14.77 3.85 3.38
C ALA A 558 -16.15 3.16 3.46
N THR A 559 -16.58 2.82 4.67
CA THR A 559 -17.90 2.18 4.92
C THR A 559 -19.04 3.09 4.47
N ARG A 560 -18.96 4.38 4.78
CA ARG A 560 -19.91 5.39 4.28
C ARG A 560 -19.88 5.48 2.77
N MET A 561 -18.69 5.60 2.18
CA MET A 561 -18.55 5.79 0.74
C MET A 561 -19.06 4.59 -0.06
N LEU A 562 -18.96 3.38 0.49
CA LEU A 562 -19.45 2.16 -0.12
C LEU A 562 -21.00 2.07 -0.19
N THR A 563 -21.75 2.99 0.43
CA THR A 563 -23.21 3.06 0.26
C THR A 563 -23.64 3.88 -0.96
N ASP A 564 -22.71 4.61 -1.58
CA ASP A 564 -22.96 5.47 -2.74
C ASP A 564 -23.09 4.64 -4.04
N PRO A 565 -24.05 4.93 -4.93
CA PRO A 565 -24.22 4.24 -6.23
C PRO A 565 -22.97 4.25 -7.13
N ARG A 566 -22.08 5.24 -6.96
CA ARG A 566 -20.79 5.27 -7.68
C ARG A 566 -19.91 4.10 -7.31
N ALA A 567 -20.03 3.55 -6.09
CA ALA A 567 -19.30 2.35 -5.70
C ALA A 567 -19.72 1.12 -6.50
N VAL A 568 -21.01 0.99 -6.79
CA VAL A 568 -21.54 -0.06 -7.68
C VAL A 568 -20.98 0.11 -9.08
N SER A 569 -20.99 1.34 -9.61
CA SER A 569 -20.45 1.66 -10.95
C SER A 569 -18.95 1.34 -11.06
N GLN A 570 -18.16 1.68 -10.04
CA GLN A 570 -16.73 1.39 -10.01
C GLN A 570 -16.45 -0.12 -9.91
N SER A 571 -17.26 -0.87 -9.17
CA SER A 571 -17.16 -2.33 -9.15
C SER A 571 -17.49 -2.99 -10.50
N ALA A 572 -18.44 -2.42 -11.25
CA ALA A 572 -18.78 -2.87 -12.60
C ALA A 572 -17.63 -2.60 -13.59
N ARG A 573 -16.91 -1.49 -13.43
CA ARG A 573 -15.66 -1.21 -14.18
C ARG A 573 -14.58 -2.23 -13.84
N PHE A 574 -14.37 -2.51 -12.56
CA PHE A 574 -13.40 -3.51 -12.13
C PHE A 574 -13.65 -4.86 -12.79
N VAL A 575 -14.88 -5.41 -12.72
CA VAL A 575 -15.17 -6.73 -13.31
C VAL A 575 -15.11 -6.72 -14.83
N THR A 576 -15.50 -5.60 -15.47
CA THR A 576 -15.35 -5.40 -16.92
C THR A 576 -13.89 -5.52 -17.34
N GLN A 577 -12.97 -4.87 -16.62
CA GLN A 577 -11.55 -4.88 -16.96
C GLN A 577 -10.85 -6.19 -16.54
N TRP A 578 -11.20 -6.74 -15.37
CA TRP A 578 -10.65 -8.01 -14.90
C TRP A 578 -10.92 -9.12 -15.91
N LEU A 579 -12.15 -9.24 -16.39
CA LEU A 579 -12.58 -10.29 -17.33
C LEU A 579 -12.45 -9.88 -18.81
N ASP A 580 -11.90 -8.70 -19.10
CA ASP A 580 -11.75 -8.16 -20.46
C ASP A 580 -13.06 -8.17 -21.29
N LEU A 581 -14.18 -7.82 -20.66
CA LEU A 581 -15.51 -7.91 -21.27
C LEU A 581 -15.70 -6.95 -22.46
N GLU A 582 -14.83 -5.94 -22.61
CA GLU A 582 -14.86 -5.05 -23.77
C GLU A 582 -14.37 -5.73 -25.04
N ARG A 583 -13.56 -6.79 -24.93
CA ARG A 583 -13.11 -7.60 -26.08
C ARG A 583 -14.28 -8.22 -26.85
N LEU A 584 -15.38 -8.54 -26.18
CA LEU A 584 -16.59 -9.10 -26.80
C LEU A 584 -17.12 -8.25 -27.96
N ALA A 585 -17.00 -6.93 -27.88
CA ALA A 585 -17.50 -6.03 -28.92
C ALA A 585 -16.68 -6.09 -30.22
N ASN A 586 -15.44 -6.62 -30.16
CA ASN A 586 -14.53 -6.72 -31.30
C ASN A 586 -14.19 -8.18 -31.65
N LEU A 587 -14.82 -9.15 -30.97
CA LEU A 587 -14.63 -10.56 -31.24
C LEU A 587 -15.17 -10.89 -32.64
N LYS A 588 -14.44 -11.74 -33.38
CA LYS A 588 -14.86 -12.22 -34.70
C LYS A 588 -14.66 -13.74 -34.76
N PRO A 589 -15.55 -14.52 -34.10
CA PRO A 589 -15.54 -15.98 -34.21
C PRO A 589 -15.73 -16.41 -35.67
N ASP A 590 -15.33 -17.65 -36.00
CA ASP A 590 -15.56 -18.20 -37.33
C ASP A 590 -17.06 -18.10 -37.71
N PRO A 591 -17.41 -17.35 -38.78
CA PRO A 591 -18.81 -17.12 -39.15
C PRO A 591 -19.49 -18.36 -39.73
N GLN A 592 -18.73 -19.34 -40.26
CA GLN A 592 -19.29 -20.61 -40.74
C GLN A 592 -19.66 -21.51 -39.56
N ARG A 593 -18.80 -21.53 -38.53
CA ARG A 593 -18.99 -22.34 -37.33
C ARG A 593 -20.00 -21.74 -36.35
N PHE A 594 -20.03 -20.42 -36.24
CA PHE A 594 -20.80 -19.68 -35.25
C PHE A 594 -21.77 -18.66 -35.88
N THR A 595 -22.66 -19.16 -36.74
CA THR A 595 -23.63 -18.36 -37.53
C THR A 595 -24.56 -17.45 -36.71
N GLY A 596 -24.76 -17.74 -35.41
CA GLY A 596 -25.63 -16.97 -34.52
C GLY A 596 -24.94 -15.82 -33.76
N PHE A 597 -23.64 -15.58 -33.99
CA PHE A 597 -22.92 -14.53 -33.29
C PHE A 597 -23.11 -13.15 -33.95
N ASP A 598 -23.56 -12.18 -33.16
CA ASP A 598 -23.64 -10.78 -33.57
C ASP A 598 -23.23 -9.84 -32.42
N SER A 599 -23.05 -8.56 -32.73
CA SER A 599 -22.66 -7.53 -31.76
C SER A 599 -23.66 -7.37 -30.61
N ALA A 600 -24.91 -7.75 -30.85
CA ALA A 600 -25.98 -7.58 -29.90
C ALA A 600 -26.06 -8.78 -28.94
N LEU A 601 -25.76 -10.01 -29.38
CA LEU A 601 -25.51 -11.19 -28.52
C LEU A 601 -24.30 -10.95 -27.63
N ALA A 602 -23.21 -10.41 -28.18
CA ALA A 602 -22.04 -9.99 -27.40
C ALA A 602 -22.43 -8.96 -26.32
N GLY A 603 -23.29 -8.00 -26.68
CA GLY A 603 -23.89 -7.04 -25.75
C GLY A 603 -24.75 -7.70 -24.67
N ASP A 604 -25.51 -8.75 -24.98
CA ASP A 604 -26.32 -9.49 -24.02
C ASP A 604 -25.45 -10.27 -23.03
N MET A 605 -24.40 -10.95 -23.51
CA MET A 605 -23.43 -11.67 -22.68
C MET A 605 -22.72 -10.72 -21.69
N ARG A 606 -22.35 -9.52 -22.15
CA ARG A 606 -21.78 -8.50 -21.25
C ARG A 606 -22.79 -8.07 -20.17
N ARG A 607 -24.05 -7.85 -20.54
CA ARG A 607 -25.11 -7.45 -19.58
C ARG A 607 -25.42 -8.56 -18.57
N GLU A 608 -25.41 -9.82 -18.98
CA GLU A 608 -25.49 -10.98 -18.09
C GLU A 608 -24.44 -10.89 -16.99
N THR A 609 -23.16 -10.78 -17.35
CA THR A 609 -22.06 -10.81 -16.38
C THR A 609 -22.13 -9.65 -15.40
N LEU A 610 -22.44 -8.45 -15.87
CA LEU A 610 -22.56 -7.27 -15.00
C LEU A 610 -23.75 -7.39 -14.04
N ALA A 611 -24.90 -7.87 -14.51
CA ALA A 611 -26.07 -8.09 -13.66
C ALA A 611 -25.83 -9.22 -12.63
N PHE A 612 -25.20 -10.31 -13.06
CA PHE A 612 -24.80 -11.42 -12.21
C PHE A 612 -23.82 -10.97 -11.12
N PHE A 613 -22.77 -10.23 -11.48
CA PHE A 613 -21.82 -9.68 -10.52
C PHE A 613 -22.51 -8.75 -9.51
N ASN A 614 -23.35 -7.82 -9.99
CA ASN A 614 -24.08 -6.90 -9.11
C ASN A 614 -25.01 -7.65 -8.12
N GLU A 615 -25.66 -8.71 -8.58
CA GLU A 615 -26.50 -9.55 -7.73
C GLU A 615 -25.70 -10.20 -6.60
N VAL A 616 -24.57 -10.85 -6.92
CA VAL A 616 -23.72 -11.51 -5.92
C VAL A 616 -23.07 -10.50 -4.97
N ALA A 617 -22.44 -9.44 -5.51
CA ALA A 617 -21.61 -8.53 -4.75
C ALA A 617 -22.39 -7.51 -3.92
N TRP A 618 -23.51 -7.00 -4.43
CA TRP A 618 -24.21 -5.85 -3.83
C TRP A 618 -25.58 -6.17 -3.27
N LYS A 619 -26.39 -6.98 -3.97
CA LYS A 619 -27.74 -7.35 -3.49
C LYS A 619 -27.68 -8.46 -2.46
N GLN A 620 -27.02 -9.57 -2.79
CA GLN A 620 -26.86 -10.73 -1.90
C GLN A 620 -25.68 -10.55 -0.92
N LYS A 621 -24.74 -9.65 -1.22
CA LYS A 621 -23.55 -9.35 -0.40
C LYS A 621 -22.79 -10.62 -0.02
N ARG A 622 -22.61 -11.52 -0.99
CA ARG A 622 -21.92 -12.80 -0.82
C ARG A 622 -20.40 -12.62 -0.95
N PRO A 623 -19.60 -13.56 -0.40
CA PRO A 623 -18.18 -13.64 -0.66
C PRO A 623 -17.90 -13.67 -2.18
N LEU A 624 -16.93 -12.90 -2.66
CA LEU A 624 -16.68 -12.80 -4.12
C LEU A 624 -16.24 -14.12 -4.77
N SER A 625 -15.74 -15.08 -4.01
CA SER A 625 -15.40 -16.40 -4.54
C SER A 625 -16.64 -17.17 -5.02
N GLU A 626 -17.83 -16.86 -4.49
CA GLU A 626 -19.09 -17.49 -4.89
C GLU A 626 -19.60 -17.02 -6.25
N LEU A 627 -18.93 -16.02 -6.87
CA LEU A 627 -19.11 -15.76 -8.30
C LEU A 627 -18.86 -17.01 -9.13
N LEU A 628 -18.01 -17.95 -8.68
CA LEU A 628 -17.65 -19.14 -9.43
C LEU A 628 -18.69 -20.26 -9.37
N ASN A 629 -19.55 -20.32 -8.35
CA ASN A 629 -20.46 -21.46 -8.16
C ASN A 629 -21.93 -21.08 -7.90
N ALA A 630 -22.29 -19.79 -7.97
CA ALA A 630 -23.69 -19.38 -7.82
C ALA A 630 -24.59 -19.96 -8.93
N GLN A 631 -25.66 -20.64 -8.53
CA GLN A 631 -26.59 -21.38 -9.40
C GLN A 631 -27.71 -20.50 -9.97
N PHE A 632 -27.33 -19.38 -10.59
CA PHE A 632 -28.27 -18.53 -11.31
C PHE A 632 -27.58 -17.76 -12.42
N THR A 633 -28.35 -17.22 -13.37
CA THR A 633 -27.84 -16.22 -14.29
C THR A 633 -28.87 -15.14 -14.61
N TYR A 634 -28.46 -14.16 -15.42
CA TYR A 634 -29.33 -13.19 -16.04
C TYR A 634 -29.27 -13.34 -17.56
N ALA A 635 -30.42 -13.41 -18.23
CA ALA A 635 -30.45 -13.53 -19.68
C ALA A 635 -31.57 -12.69 -20.31
N THR A 636 -31.31 -12.17 -21.50
CA THR A 636 -32.33 -11.64 -22.41
C THR A 636 -33.04 -12.80 -23.12
N PRO A 637 -34.18 -12.59 -23.81
CA PRO A 637 -34.77 -13.65 -24.63
C PRO A 637 -33.81 -14.27 -25.64
N ARG A 638 -32.94 -13.46 -26.26
CA ARG A 638 -31.93 -13.95 -27.20
C ARG A 638 -30.89 -14.81 -26.50
N LEU A 639 -30.32 -14.33 -25.39
CA LEU A 639 -29.30 -15.07 -24.66
C LEU A 639 -29.86 -16.34 -24.01
N ALA A 640 -31.11 -16.30 -23.54
CA ALA A 640 -31.80 -17.47 -23.00
C ALA A 640 -31.90 -18.56 -24.07
N ARG A 641 -32.37 -18.21 -25.29
CA ARG A 641 -32.39 -19.13 -26.43
C ARG A 641 -31.00 -19.65 -26.79
N HIS A 642 -29.99 -18.78 -26.80
CA HIS A 642 -28.59 -19.17 -27.04
C HIS A 642 -28.13 -20.24 -26.03
N TYR A 643 -28.52 -20.14 -24.77
CA TYR A 643 -28.22 -21.14 -23.74
C TYR A 643 -29.17 -22.35 -23.70
N GLY A 644 -30.18 -22.43 -24.57
CA GLY A 644 -31.20 -23.48 -24.52
C GLY A 644 -32.22 -23.31 -23.38
N LEU A 645 -32.31 -22.12 -22.79
CA LEU A 645 -33.29 -21.77 -21.76
C LEU A 645 -34.56 -21.19 -22.37
N LYS A 646 -35.73 -21.48 -21.77
CA LYS A 646 -37.01 -20.88 -22.17
C LYS A 646 -37.04 -19.38 -21.77
N PRO A 647 -37.26 -18.43 -22.70
CA PRO A 647 -37.39 -17.01 -22.36
C PRO A 647 -38.49 -16.72 -21.32
N GLN A 648 -38.21 -15.85 -20.33
CA GLN A 648 -39.14 -15.48 -19.24
C GLN A 648 -39.73 -14.06 -19.42
N GLY A 649 -39.98 -13.66 -20.67
CA GLY A 649 -40.48 -12.34 -21.04
C GLY A 649 -39.39 -11.37 -21.53
N PRO A 650 -39.76 -10.11 -21.84
CA PRO A 650 -38.85 -9.15 -22.47
C PRO A 650 -37.76 -8.65 -21.50
N GLY A 651 -36.65 -8.18 -22.09
CA GLY A 651 -35.53 -7.60 -21.34
C GLY A 651 -34.68 -8.63 -20.58
N LEU A 652 -33.81 -8.13 -19.69
CA LEU A 652 -32.94 -8.99 -18.88
C LEU A 652 -33.73 -9.58 -17.70
N ARG A 653 -33.73 -10.90 -17.55
CA ARG A 653 -34.44 -11.63 -16.49
C ARG A 653 -33.50 -12.56 -15.75
N ARG A 654 -33.81 -12.82 -14.47
CA ARG A 654 -33.07 -13.77 -13.62
C ARG A 654 -33.56 -15.19 -13.90
N TYR A 655 -32.63 -16.13 -14.01
CA TYR A 655 -32.88 -17.54 -14.22
C TYR A 655 -32.26 -18.34 -13.07
N ASP A 656 -33.05 -19.25 -12.48
CA ASP A 656 -32.53 -20.29 -11.61
C ASP A 656 -31.85 -21.37 -12.47
N LEU A 657 -30.64 -21.77 -12.09
CA LEU A 657 -29.85 -22.78 -12.80
C LEU A 657 -29.69 -24.07 -11.99
N THR A 658 -30.32 -24.19 -10.82
CA THR A 658 -30.16 -25.35 -9.92
C THR A 658 -30.51 -26.68 -10.62
N SER A 659 -31.45 -26.67 -11.57
CA SER A 659 -31.83 -27.85 -12.37
C SER A 659 -31.19 -27.89 -13.77
N VAL A 660 -30.36 -26.91 -14.13
CA VAL A 660 -29.69 -26.82 -15.43
C VAL A 660 -28.31 -27.45 -15.30
N ALA A 661 -28.19 -28.69 -15.75
CA ALA A 661 -26.93 -29.45 -15.69
C ALA A 661 -25.74 -28.62 -16.21
N SER A 662 -24.64 -28.66 -15.45
CA SER A 662 -23.33 -28.09 -15.80
C SER A 662 -23.24 -26.56 -15.92
N ARG A 663 -24.36 -25.83 -15.92
CA ARG A 663 -24.38 -24.37 -16.02
C ARG A 663 -24.58 -23.74 -14.64
N GLY A 664 -23.64 -22.89 -14.24
CA GLY A 664 -23.67 -22.21 -12.96
C GLY A 664 -22.35 -21.50 -12.71
N GLY A 665 -22.43 -20.30 -12.14
CA GLY A 665 -21.25 -19.49 -11.88
C GLY A 665 -20.60 -18.87 -13.12
N LEU A 666 -19.64 -17.98 -12.84
CA LEU A 666 -19.08 -17.03 -13.78
C LEU A 666 -18.40 -17.69 -14.99
N LEU A 667 -17.64 -18.77 -14.77
CA LEU A 667 -16.85 -19.45 -15.81
C LEU A 667 -17.70 -20.26 -16.81
N THR A 668 -19.01 -20.34 -16.60
CA THR A 668 -19.96 -20.98 -17.53
C THR A 668 -20.74 -19.97 -18.38
N GLN A 669 -20.49 -18.67 -18.20
CA GLN A 669 -21.12 -17.61 -18.99
C GLN A 669 -20.45 -17.48 -20.37
N GLY A 670 -21.26 -17.17 -21.37
CA GLY A 670 -20.82 -16.99 -22.76
C GLY A 670 -19.77 -15.89 -22.88
N SER A 671 -19.85 -14.84 -22.07
CA SER A 671 -18.85 -13.77 -22.01
C SER A 671 -17.45 -14.30 -21.68
N THR A 672 -17.30 -15.03 -20.57
CA THR A 672 -16.01 -15.56 -20.12
C THR A 672 -15.52 -16.71 -20.98
N LEU A 673 -16.43 -17.54 -21.49
CA LEU A 673 -16.08 -18.66 -22.38
C LEU A 673 -15.55 -18.16 -23.72
N SER A 674 -16.18 -17.13 -24.29
CA SER A 674 -15.74 -16.50 -25.54
C SER A 674 -14.43 -15.74 -25.36
N VAL A 675 -14.29 -14.93 -24.30
CA VAL A 675 -13.03 -14.22 -24.00
C VAL A 675 -11.89 -15.20 -23.72
N GLY A 676 -12.17 -16.28 -22.99
CA GLY A 676 -11.22 -17.34 -22.67
C GLY A 676 -10.91 -18.27 -23.84
N GLY A 677 -11.64 -18.24 -24.95
CA GLY A 677 -11.40 -19.10 -26.10
C GLY A 677 -12.65 -19.32 -26.96
N ASP A 678 -12.81 -18.46 -27.96
CA ASP A 678 -13.90 -18.46 -28.94
C ASP A 678 -13.93 -19.67 -29.89
N GLU A 679 -12.85 -20.46 -29.94
CA GLU A 679 -12.81 -21.75 -30.66
C GLU A 679 -12.97 -22.99 -29.75
N ALA A 680 -13.34 -22.78 -28.48
CA ALA A 680 -13.40 -23.82 -27.45
C ALA A 680 -12.06 -24.53 -27.16
N SER A 681 -10.94 -23.85 -27.40
CA SER A 681 -9.60 -24.41 -27.16
C SER A 681 -9.35 -24.69 -25.67
N MET A 682 -8.89 -25.91 -25.36
CA MET A 682 -8.44 -26.29 -24.02
C MET A 682 -7.27 -25.44 -23.54
N VAL A 683 -6.44 -24.99 -24.49
CA VAL A 683 -5.26 -24.18 -24.20
C VAL A 683 -5.67 -22.80 -23.71
N THR A 684 -6.48 -22.09 -24.49
CA THR A 684 -6.84 -20.70 -24.16
C THR A 684 -7.71 -20.64 -22.92
N ARG A 685 -8.68 -21.58 -22.77
CA ARG A 685 -9.56 -21.63 -21.59
C ARG A 685 -8.80 -21.94 -20.32
N GLY A 686 -7.90 -22.92 -20.40
CA GLY A 686 -7.03 -23.28 -19.27
C GLY A 686 -6.15 -22.11 -18.87
N LEU A 687 -5.54 -21.41 -19.85
CA LEU A 687 -4.71 -20.23 -19.59
C LEU A 687 -5.52 -19.09 -18.97
N PHE A 688 -6.73 -18.83 -19.45
CA PHE A 688 -7.63 -17.81 -18.87
C PHE A 688 -7.91 -18.11 -17.39
N VAL A 689 -8.35 -19.33 -17.04
CA VAL A 689 -8.60 -19.69 -15.64
C VAL A 689 -7.31 -19.63 -14.82
N LEU A 690 -6.21 -20.13 -15.36
CA LEU A 690 -4.91 -20.09 -14.68
C LEU A 690 -4.48 -18.65 -14.36
N GLN A 691 -4.55 -17.74 -15.32
CA GLN A 691 -4.04 -16.38 -15.19
C GLN A 691 -4.98 -15.47 -14.39
N ASP A 692 -6.29 -15.53 -14.65
CA ASP A 692 -7.25 -14.58 -14.11
C ASP A 692 -7.90 -15.01 -12.80
N PHE A 693 -7.91 -16.32 -12.50
CA PHE A 693 -8.50 -16.86 -11.27
C PHE A 693 -7.50 -17.57 -10.37
N LEU A 694 -6.39 -18.09 -10.91
CA LEU A 694 -5.38 -18.78 -10.12
C LEU A 694 -4.04 -18.04 -10.04
N ARG A 695 -3.92 -16.87 -10.70
CA ARG A 695 -2.69 -16.06 -10.74
C ARG A 695 -1.47 -16.92 -11.08
N GLY A 696 -1.63 -17.87 -11.98
CA GLY A 696 -0.55 -18.71 -12.49
C GLY A 696 0.06 -18.10 -13.75
N ARG A 697 1.25 -18.58 -14.11
CA ARG A 697 1.94 -18.21 -15.35
C ARG A 697 2.56 -19.43 -15.98
N VAL A 698 2.66 -19.43 -17.30
CA VAL A 698 3.44 -20.41 -18.08
C VAL A 698 4.41 -19.60 -18.95
N LYS A 699 5.61 -20.10 -19.17
CA LYS A 699 6.56 -19.47 -20.09
C LYS A 699 6.05 -19.62 -21.53
N GLU A 700 6.57 -18.79 -22.42
CA GLU A 700 6.35 -18.97 -23.85
C GLU A 700 6.81 -20.36 -24.31
N PRO A 701 6.20 -20.89 -25.38
CA PRO A 701 6.64 -22.14 -25.98
C PRO A 701 8.14 -22.10 -26.32
N PRO A 702 8.87 -23.23 -26.18
CA PRO A 702 10.26 -23.30 -26.60
C PRO A 702 10.43 -22.92 -28.09
N PRO A 703 11.54 -22.27 -28.48
CA PRO A 703 11.81 -21.96 -29.89
C PRO A 703 11.79 -23.23 -30.76
N GLY A 704 11.17 -23.13 -31.94
CA GLY A 704 11.09 -24.23 -32.92
C GLY A 704 10.00 -25.28 -32.66
N VAL A 705 9.14 -25.10 -31.65
CA VAL A 705 7.98 -25.97 -31.43
C VAL A 705 6.82 -25.54 -32.33
N ASP A 706 6.22 -26.49 -33.05
CA ASP A 706 5.01 -26.24 -33.83
C ASP A 706 3.81 -25.96 -32.91
N THR A 707 3.23 -24.76 -33.07
CA THR A 707 2.09 -24.28 -32.31
C THR A 707 0.81 -24.20 -33.15
N THR A 708 0.83 -24.73 -34.37
CA THR A 708 -0.33 -24.76 -35.26
C THR A 708 -1.49 -25.52 -34.61
N PRO A 709 -2.70 -24.94 -34.56
CA PRO A 709 -3.88 -25.65 -34.05
C PRO A 709 -4.14 -26.94 -34.84
N VAL A 710 -4.34 -28.04 -34.12
CA VAL A 710 -4.66 -29.34 -34.73
C VAL A 710 -6.13 -29.35 -35.18
N PRO A 711 -6.43 -29.58 -36.47
CA PRO A 711 -7.80 -29.70 -36.94
C PRO A 711 -8.53 -30.87 -36.27
N LEU A 712 -9.76 -30.60 -35.82
CA LEU A 712 -10.61 -31.61 -35.22
C LEU A 712 -11.27 -32.49 -36.29
N LYS A 713 -11.68 -33.69 -35.90
CA LYS A 713 -12.40 -34.63 -36.76
C LYS A 713 -13.12 -35.68 -35.91
N ALA A 714 -13.92 -36.53 -36.55
CA ALA A 714 -14.52 -37.68 -35.88
C ALA A 714 -13.42 -38.55 -35.23
N GLY A 715 -13.60 -38.91 -33.97
CA GLY A 715 -12.64 -39.60 -33.12
C GLY A 715 -11.57 -38.71 -32.46
N LEU A 716 -11.53 -37.41 -32.76
CA LEU A 716 -10.49 -36.49 -32.27
C LEU A 716 -11.08 -35.16 -31.80
N SER A 717 -11.53 -35.13 -30.53
CA SER A 717 -12.01 -33.90 -29.87
C SER A 717 -10.86 -33.00 -29.40
N GLN A 718 -11.18 -31.75 -29.01
CA GLN A 718 -10.21 -30.85 -28.37
C GLN A 718 -9.54 -31.48 -27.13
N ARG A 719 -10.29 -32.26 -26.35
CA ARG A 719 -9.73 -32.99 -25.20
C ARG A 719 -8.81 -34.12 -25.63
N ALA A 720 -9.15 -34.88 -26.66
CA ALA A 720 -8.26 -35.93 -27.17
C ALA A 720 -6.91 -35.35 -27.65
N VAL A 721 -6.94 -34.18 -28.32
CA VAL A 721 -5.72 -33.44 -28.70
C VAL A 721 -4.92 -33.01 -27.45
N SER A 722 -5.60 -32.50 -26.42
CA SER A 722 -4.99 -32.15 -25.14
C SER A 722 -4.34 -33.34 -24.43
N GLU A 723 -5.02 -34.49 -24.35
CA GLU A 723 -4.52 -35.72 -23.75
C GLU A 723 -3.28 -36.24 -24.50
N GLY A 724 -3.24 -36.08 -25.83
CA GLY A 724 -2.04 -36.31 -26.64
C GLY A 724 -0.86 -35.42 -26.21
N ARG A 725 -1.09 -34.10 -26.05
CA ARG A 725 -0.06 -33.17 -25.53
C ARG A 725 0.39 -33.51 -24.10
N LEU A 726 -0.53 -33.91 -23.23
CA LEU A 726 -0.25 -34.28 -21.84
C LEU A 726 0.51 -35.61 -21.70
N SER A 727 0.46 -36.45 -22.73
CA SER A 727 1.21 -37.71 -22.84
C SER A 727 2.63 -37.50 -23.40
N ASN A 728 2.85 -36.40 -24.12
CA ASN A 728 4.16 -36.04 -24.66
C ASN A 728 5.07 -35.46 -23.56
N VAL A 729 6.23 -36.09 -23.30
CA VAL A 729 7.18 -35.69 -22.25
C VAL A 729 7.69 -34.25 -22.42
N ALA A 730 7.83 -33.76 -23.65
CA ALA A 730 8.28 -32.39 -23.93
C ALA A 730 7.19 -31.34 -23.63
N CYS A 731 5.91 -31.66 -23.87
CA CYS A 731 4.81 -30.72 -23.71
C CYS A 731 4.16 -30.77 -22.31
N ALA A 732 4.06 -31.98 -21.73
CA ALA A 732 3.28 -32.23 -20.52
C ALA A 732 3.67 -31.37 -19.32
N GLY A 733 4.95 -31.00 -19.19
CA GLY A 733 5.44 -30.17 -18.09
C GLY A 733 4.78 -28.80 -18.00
N CYS A 734 4.50 -28.16 -19.14
CA CYS A 734 3.85 -26.86 -19.19
C CYS A 734 2.32 -27.01 -19.25
N HIS A 735 1.81 -27.90 -20.11
CA HIS A 735 0.38 -28.01 -20.40
C HIS A 735 -0.46 -28.58 -19.25
N ARG A 736 0.12 -29.45 -18.41
CA ARG A 736 -0.56 -29.99 -17.21
C ARG A 736 -0.94 -28.92 -16.19
N ARG A 737 -0.35 -27.72 -16.28
CA ARG A 737 -0.61 -26.61 -15.35
C ARG A 737 -1.95 -25.92 -15.61
N PHE A 738 -2.55 -26.10 -16.78
CA PHE A 738 -3.74 -25.33 -17.17
C PHE A 738 -4.76 -26.07 -18.03
N GLU A 739 -4.35 -26.93 -18.98
CA GLU A 739 -5.32 -27.55 -19.90
C GLU A 739 -6.30 -28.47 -19.17
N THR A 740 -5.85 -29.16 -18.12
CA THR A 740 -6.70 -30.09 -17.37
C THR A 740 -7.81 -29.38 -16.60
N ILE A 741 -7.66 -28.07 -16.34
CA ILE A 741 -8.70 -27.22 -15.75
C ILE A 741 -9.84 -26.99 -16.75
N ALA A 742 -9.50 -26.87 -18.03
CA ALA A 742 -10.48 -26.65 -19.10
C ALA A 742 -11.33 -27.88 -19.41
N PHE A 743 -10.94 -29.08 -18.95
CA PHE A 743 -11.72 -30.32 -19.18
C PHE A 743 -13.13 -30.24 -18.59
N GLY A 744 -13.31 -29.55 -17.45
CA GLY A 744 -14.64 -29.32 -16.88
C GLY A 744 -15.50 -28.33 -17.68
N LEU A 745 -14.94 -27.69 -18.71
CA LEU A 745 -15.65 -26.75 -19.59
C LEU A 745 -15.82 -27.30 -21.01
N GLU A 746 -15.44 -28.56 -21.27
CA GLU A 746 -15.45 -29.16 -22.61
C GLU A 746 -16.84 -29.17 -23.25
N LYS A 747 -17.91 -29.37 -22.47
CA LYS A 747 -19.30 -29.33 -22.96
C LYS A 747 -19.82 -27.96 -23.36
N PHE A 748 -19.01 -26.92 -23.27
CA PHE A 748 -19.37 -25.60 -23.76
C PHE A 748 -18.64 -25.30 -25.06
N ASP A 749 -19.37 -24.89 -26.10
CA ASP A 749 -18.75 -24.42 -27.34
C ASP A 749 -18.08 -23.05 -27.15
N GLY A 750 -17.43 -22.56 -28.20
CA GLY A 750 -16.69 -21.31 -28.19
C GLY A 750 -17.48 -20.08 -27.69
N LEU A 751 -18.80 -20.10 -27.88
CA LEU A 751 -19.72 -19.03 -27.49
C LEU A 751 -20.53 -19.35 -26.23
N GLY A 752 -20.18 -20.43 -25.55
CA GLY A 752 -20.78 -20.86 -24.31
C GLY A 752 -22.15 -21.52 -24.43
N ARG A 753 -22.52 -22.04 -25.60
CA ARG A 753 -23.67 -22.96 -25.70
C ARG A 753 -23.29 -24.32 -25.15
N PHE A 754 -24.23 -24.99 -24.50
CA PHE A 754 -24.01 -26.32 -23.96
C PHE A 754 -24.25 -27.38 -25.03
N GLN A 755 -23.36 -28.37 -25.12
CA GLN A 755 -23.40 -29.44 -26.12
C GLN A 755 -22.95 -30.77 -25.50
N GLN A 756 -23.57 -31.88 -25.92
CA GLN A 756 -23.16 -33.24 -25.50
C GLN A 756 -22.17 -33.87 -26.48
N VAL A 757 -22.20 -33.43 -27.74
CA VAL A 757 -21.30 -33.82 -28.82
C VAL A 757 -20.78 -32.58 -29.51
N ASP A 758 -19.55 -32.60 -30.02
CA ASP A 758 -19.06 -31.51 -30.88
C ASP A 758 -19.61 -31.60 -32.32
N GLU A 759 -19.25 -30.64 -33.16
CA GLU A 759 -19.62 -30.57 -34.59
C GLU A 759 -19.14 -31.77 -35.44
N HIS A 760 -18.26 -32.62 -34.91
CA HIS A 760 -17.77 -33.83 -35.56
C HIS A 760 -18.37 -35.12 -34.97
N GLY A 761 -19.34 -35.00 -34.06
CA GLY A 761 -20.00 -36.13 -33.41
C GLY A 761 -19.20 -36.76 -32.26
N ASN A 762 -18.12 -36.13 -31.80
CA ASN A 762 -17.36 -36.64 -30.67
C ASN A 762 -18.12 -36.40 -29.36
N ARG A 763 -18.25 -37.42 -28.52
CA ARG A 763 -18.85 -37.28 -27.18
C ARG A 763 -17.97 -36.45 -26.25
N LEU A 764 -18.57 -35.41 -25.66
CA LEU A 764 -17.89 -34.48 -24.76
C LEU A 764 -18.01 -34.91 -23.29
N ARG A 765 -17.02 -34.54 -22.49
CA ARG A 765 -16.90 -34.93 -21.07
C ARG A 765 -16.81 -33.70 -20.15
N GLU A 766 -16.84 -33.95 -18.85
CA GLU A 766 -16.74 -32.90 -17.82
C GLU A 766 -15.80 -33.30 -16.67
N ASP A 767 -15.43 -34.57 -16.58
CA ASP A 767 -14.53 -35.07 -15.56
C ASP A 767 -13.10 -34.61 -15.83
N GLY A 768 -12.28 -34.56 -14.79
CA GLY A 768 -10.88 -34.22 -14.95
C GLY A 768 -10.10 -34.13 -13.64
N THR A 769 -8.89 -33.60 -13.76
CA THR A 769 -8.03 -33.28 -12.63
C THR A 769 -7.54 -31.85 -12.74
N MET A 770 -7.38 -31.18 -11.61
CA MET A 770 -6.82 -29.83 -11.56
C MET A 770 -5.71 -29.77 -10.52
N LEU A 771 -4.59 -29.16 -10.90
CA LEU A 771 -3.52 -28.81 -9.97
C LEU A 771 -3.47 -27.30 -9.81
N ILE A 772 -3.97 -26.82 -8.68
CA ILE A 772 -3.96 -25.39 -8.35
C ILE A 772 -2.52 -24.96 -8.05
N PRO A 773 -2.02 -23.82 -8.57
CA PRO A 773 -0.71 -23.31 -8.23
C PRO A 773 -0.46 -23.23 -6.72
N GLY A 774 0.56 -23.96 -6.29
CA GLY A 774 0.91 -24.14 -4.90
C GLY A 774 0.27 -25.37 -4.24
N ASP A 775 -0.84 -25.93 -4.69
CA ASP A 775 -1.34 -27.15 -4.05
C ASP A 775 -0.34 -28.31 -4.19
N ALA A 776 -0.26 -29.16 -3.17
CA ALA A 776 0.71 -30.25 -3.10
C ALA A 776 0.33 -31.45 -3.99
N ARG A 777 -0.95 -31.60 -4.32
CA ARG A 777 -1.49 -32.70 -5.12
C ARG A 777 -2.65 -32.23 -6.01
N PRO A 778 -2.85 -32.85 -7.18
CA PRO A 778 -4.04 -32.60 -8.00
C PRO A 778 -5.32 -33.02 -7.28
N ARG A 779 -6.44 -32.39 -7.63
CA ARG A 779 -7.80 -32.73 -7.19
C ARG A 779 -8.62 -33.21 -8.38
N THR A 780 -9.43 -34.24 -8.19
CA THR A 780 -10.36 -34.78 -9.21
C THR A 780 -11.71 -34.08 -9.13
N PHE A 781 -12.39 -33.95 -10.27
CA PHE A 781 -13.80 -33.55 -10.37
C PHE A 781 -14.50 -34.39 -11.44
N LYS A 782 -15.81 -34.58 -11.30
CA LYS A 782 -16.65 -35.37 -12.22
C LYS A 782 -17.57 -34.51 -13.07
N THR A 783 -17.87 -33.30 -12.63
CA THR A 783 -18.82 -32.39 -13.28
C THR A 783 -18.28 -30.96 -13.32
N THR A 784 -18.81 -30.12 -14.20
CA THR A 784 -18.50 -28.68 -14.20
C THR A 784 -18.84 -28.04 -12.85
N ALA A 785 -19.96 -28.44 -12.22
CA ALA A 785 -20.38 -27.90 -10.92
C ALA A 785 -19.36 -28.22 -9.81
N GLU A 786 -18.86 -29.46 -9.75
CA GLU A 786 -17.80 -29.83 -8.81
C GLU A 786 -16.51 -29.03 -9.05
N LEU A 787 -16.13 -28.79 -10.32
CA LEU A 787 -14.98 -27.92 -10.64
C LEU A 787 -15.20 -26.49 -10.11
N MET A 788 -16.40 -25.93 -10.30
CA MET A 788 -16.75 -24.61 -9.81
C MET A 788 -16.68 -24.51 -8.28
N ASP A 789 -17.18 -25.51 -7.56
CA ASP A 789 -17.10 -25.59 -6.10
C ASP A 789 -15.65 -25.71 -5.61
N LEU A 790 -14.83 -26.52 -6.28
CA LEU A 790 -13.41 -26.64 -5.98
C LEU A 790 -12.68 -25.30 -6.14
N LEU A 791 -13.00 -24.53 -7.18
CA LEU A 791 -12.41 -23.21 -7.40
C LEU A 791 -12.93 -22.18 -6.38
N ALA A 792 -14.25 -22.12 -6.15
CA ALA A 792 -14.87 -21.20 -5.20
C ALA A 792 -14.37 -21.42 -3.76
N GLY A 793 -14.13 -22.68 -3.38
CA GLY A 793 -13.60 -23.07 -2.08
C GLY A 793 -12.10 -22.83 -1.90
N ASN A 794 -11.35 -22.52 -2.96
CA ASN A 794 -9.89 -22.48 -2.89
C ASN A 794 -9.33 -21.10 -2.52
N ASP A 795 -8.39 -21.09 -1.58
CA ASP A 795 -7.75 -19.84 -1.13
C ASP A 795 -6.95 -19.14 -2.23
N ARG A 796 -6.40 -19.88 -3.20
CA ARG A 796 -5.69 -19.29 -4.33
C ARG A 796 -6.58 -18.40 -5.19
N VAL A 797 -7.84 -18.78 -5.37
CA VAL A 797 -8.84 -17.94 -6.06
C VAL A 797 -9.10 -16.67 -5.26
N ARG A 798 -9.32 -16.82 -3.95
CA ARG A 798 -9.53 -15.70 -3.02
C ARG A 798 -8.38 -14.70 -3.02
N GLN A 799 -7.14 -15.19 -3.00
CA GLN A 799 -5.93 -14.39 -3.11
C GLN A 799 -5.82 -13.69 -4.47
N THR A 800 -6.24 -14.36 -5.55
CA THR A 800 -6.21 -13.78 -6.90
C THR A 800 -7.22 -12.65 -7.05
N ILE A 801 -8.43 -12.80 -6.51
CA ILE A 801 -9.43 -11.72 -6.44
C ILE A 801 -8.86 -10.51 -5.67
N THR A 802 -8.29 -10.74 -4.49
CA THR A 802 -7.65 -9.67 -3.71
C THR A 802 -6.53 -8.98 -4.49
N TRP A 803 -5.69 -9.76 -5.19
CA TRP A 803 -4.58 -9.24 -5.98
C TRP A 803 -5.06 -8.38 -7.16
N LYS A 804 -6.02 -8.88 -7.95
CA LYS A 804 -6.59 -8.15 -9.10
C LYS A 804 -7.24 -6.85 -8.66
N LEU A 805 -8.00 -6.86 -7.56
CA LEU A 805 -8.59 -5.64 -7.01
C LEU A 805 -7.54 -4.65 -6.52
N ALA A 806 -6.51 -5.12 -5.80
CA ALA A 806 -5.42 -4.27 -5.35
C ALA A 806 -4.65 -3.66 -6.55
N GLN A 807 -4.40 -4.44 -7.60
CA GLN A 807 -3.74 -3.95 -8.82
C GLN A 807 -4.57 -2.86 -9.51
N PHE A 808 -5.88 -3.09 -9.67
CA PHE A 808 -6.81 -2.09 -10.21
C PHE A 808 -6.84 -0.82 -9.36
N ALA A 809 -6.92 -0.94 -8.04
CA ALA A 809 -7.03 0.22 -7.15
C ALA A 809 -5.79 1.13 -7.18
N ILE A 810 -4.59 0.54 -7.24
CA ILE A 810 -3.33 1.30 -7.22
C ILE A 810 -2.95 1.78 -8.63
N GLY A 811 -3.52 1.20 -9.68
CA GLY A 811 -3.25 1.63 -11.07
C GLY A 811 -1.84 1.28 -11.53
N ARG A 812 -1.26 0.17 -11.03
CA ARG A 812 0.03 -0.35 -11.50
C ARG A 812 0.16 -1.83 -11.15
N PRO A 813 1.05 -2.58 -11.83
CA PRO A 813 1.45 -3.90 -11.38
C PRO A 813 1.95 -3.88 -9.94
N LEU A 814 1.52 -4.88 -9.18
CA LEU A 814 2.03 -5.12 -7.83
C LEU A 814 3.35 -5.87 -7.93
N ASP A 815 4.28 -5.52 -7.05
CA ASP A 815 5.62 -6.10 -7.01
C ASP A 815 5.93 -6.82 -5.69
N ALA A 816 7.17 -7.31 -5.56
CA ALA A 816 7.67 -7.96 -4.35
C ALA A 816 7.48 -7.13 -3.07
N ALA A 817 7.60 -5.81 -3.16
CA ALA A 817 7.47 -4.93 -2.00
C ALA A 817 6.01 -4.76 -1.54
N ASP A 818 5.04 -5.05 -2.40
CA ASP A 818 3.61 -5.00 -2.10
C ASP A 818 3.07 -6.31 -1.51
N ALA A 819 3.70 -7.45 -1.85
CA ALA A 819 3.19 -8.78 -1.56
C ALA A 819 2.86 -9.01 -0.07
N GLY A 820 3.71 -8.53 0.85
CA GLY A 820 3.44 -8.60 2.29
C GLY A 820 2.18 -7.85 2.70
N THR A 821 1.96 -6.64 2.18
CA THR A 821 0.76 -5.84 2.45
C THR A 821 -0.48 -6.46 1.83
N VAL A 822 -0.39 -6.99 0.60
CA VAL A 822 -1.51 -7.66 -0.07
C VAL A 822 -1.95 -8.92 0.67
N ARG A 823 -1.00 -9.69 1.24
CA ARG A 823 -1.34 -10.81 2.14
C ARG A 823 -2.09 -10.36 3.39
N SER A 824 -1.74 -9.21 3.96
CA SER A 824 -2.47 -8.64 5.10
C SER A 824 -3.87 -8.15 4.73
N ILE A 825 -4.03 -7.51 3.56
CA ILE A 825 -5.35 -7.12 3.02
C ILE A 825 -6.23 -8.37 2.85
N HIS A 826 -5.69 -9.41 2.21
CA HIS A 826 -6.39 -10.68 2.01
C HIS A 826 -6.85 -11.27 3.34
N ARG A 827 -5.96 -11.45 4.32
CA ARG A 827 -6.34 -12.00 5.64
C ARG A 827 -7.42 -11.18 6.33
N ALA A 828 -7.33 -9.85 6.30
CA ALA A 828 -8.30 -8.97 6.94
C ALA A 828 -9.67 -9.07 6.26
N ALA A 829 -9.73 -8.99 4.92
CA ALA A 829 -10.96 -9.04 4.15
C ALA A 829 -11.69 -10.39 4.28
N TRP A 830 -10.95 -11.50 4.17
CA TRP A 830 -11.55 -12.84 4.22
C TRP A 830 -11.90 -13.28 5.64
N LYS A 831 -11.25 -12.71 6.68
CA LYS A 831 -11.72 -12.83 8.07
C LYS A 831 -13.04 -12.08 8.29
N ALA A 832 -13.29 -10.98 7.57
CA ALA A 832 -14.50 -10.18 7.68
C ALA A 832 -15.67 -10.67 6.80
N GLY A 833 -15.46 -11.72 5.99
CA GLY A 833 -16.50 -12.34 5.16
C GLY A 833 -16.18 -12.40 3.66
N GLY A 834 -15.12 -11.73 3.19
CA GLY A 834 -14.68 -11.82 1.79
C GLY A 834 -15.63 -11.18 0.76
N ARG A 835 -16.54 -10.31 1.21
CA ARG A 835 -17.47 -9.57 0.35
C ARG A 835 -16.73 -8.44 -0.37
N TRP A 836 -17.35 -7.88 -1.41
CA TRP A 836 -16.80 -6.71 -2.11
C TRP A 836 -16.41 -5.58 -1.14
N THR A 837 -17.32 -5.25 -0.21
CA THR A 837 -17.11 -4.18 0.78
C THR A 837 -15.96 -4.49 1.73
N ASP A 838 -15.79 -5.76 2.14
CA ASP A 838 -14.72 -6.16 3.06
C ASP A 838 -13.34 -6.02 2.39
N LEU A 839 -13.24 -6.42 1.12
CA LEU A 839 -12.03 -6.31 0.32
C LEU A 839 -11.62 -4.85 0.06
N VAL A 840 -12.56 -4.01 -0.37
CA VAL A 840 -12.30 -2.58 -0.63
C VAL A 840 -11.91 -1.87 0.67
N THR A 841 -12.62 -2.14 1.77
CA THR A 841 -12.33 -1.53 3.08
C THR A 841 -10.94 -1.92 3.59
N ALA A 842 -10.59 -3.21 3.55
CA ALA A 842 -9.27 -3.69 3.96
C ALA A 842 -8.15 -3.10 3.09
N LEU A 843 -8.41 -2.89 1.80
CA LEU A 843 -7.46 -2.30 0.85
C LEU A 843 -7.19 -0.83 1.15
N VAL A 844 -8.23 0.00 1.30
CA VAL A 844 -8.05 1.44 1.56
C VAL A 844 -7.45 1.71 2.93
N ALA A 845 -7.73 0.87 3.93
CA ALA A 845 -7.14 0.95 5.27
C ALA A 845 -5.73 0.30 5.38
N SER A 846 -5.11 -0.06 4.25
CA SER A 846 -3.79 -0.70 4.22
C SER A 846 -2.68 0.29 3.90
N ASP A 847 -1.44 -0.08 4.23
CA ASP A 847 -0.26 0.70 3.86
C ASP A 847 -0.07 0.80 2.34
N LEU A 848 -0.73 -0.05 1.55
CA LEU A 848 -0.68 0.03 0.09
C LEU A 848 -1.35 1.33 -0.41
N VAL A 849 -2.36 1.82 0.31
CA VAL A 849 -3.11 3.05 -0.01
C VAL A 849 -2.71 4.20 0.91
N MET A 850 -2.39 3.94 2.18
CA MET A 850 -2.05 4.99 3.15
C MET A 850 -0.58 5.45 3.06
N MET A 851 0.27 4.71 2.36
CA MET A 851 1.69 5.07 2.19
C MET A 851 2.02 5.26 0.71
N THR A 852 3.02 6.09 0.44
CA THR A 852 3.69 6.20 -0.85
C THR A 852 5.17 5.90 -0.67
N ARG A 853 5.82 5.41 -1.73
CA ARG A 853 7.27 5.27 -1.78
C ARG A 853 7.79 6.46 -2.56
N THR A 854 8.74 7.20 -2.01
CA THR A 854 9.31 8.37 -2.68
C THR A 854 10.36 7.90 -3.68
N GLN A 855 10.53 8.62 -4.78
CA GLN A 855 11.64 8.36 -5.70
C GLN A 855 12.92 8.82 -5.01
N PRO A 856 14.02 8.05 -5.03
CA PRO A 856 15.32 8.63 -4.68
C PRO A 856 15.69 9.64 -5.75
N ASP A 857 16.13 10.83 -5.33
CA ASP A 857 16.72 11.84 -6.19
C ASP A 857 17.87 11.15 -6.92
N VAL A 858 17.72 11.04 -8.24
CA VAL A 858 18.78 10.51 -9.08
C VAL A 858 19.87 11.57 -9.01
N GLU A 859 20.97 11.29 -8.30
CA GLU A 859 22.23 12.00 -8.56
C GLU A 859 22.42 11.95 -10.08
N SER A 860 22.49 13.13 -10.69
CA SER A 860 22.74 13.34 -12.11
C SER A 860 24.05 12.66 -12.51
N GLY A 861 23.98 11.36 -12.75
CA GLY A 861 25.10 10.50 -13.11
C GLY A 861 24.81 9.87 -14.46
N GLY A 862 25.42 10.43 -15.50
CA GLY A 862 25.82 9.74 -16.72
C GLY A 862 24.75 8.96 -17.48
N ASN A 863 24.32 9.54 -18.61
CA ASN A 863 23.62 8.86 -19.69
C ASN A 863 24.44 7.68 -20.24
N GLN A 864 24.38 6.50 -19.61
CA GLN A 864 24.80 5.24 -20.23
C GLN A 864 23.58 4.58 -20.87
N ARG A 865 23.38 4.92 -22.15
CA ARG A 865 22.51 4.17 -23.06
C ARG A 865 22.90 2.69 -22.99
N ARG A 866 21.93 1.82 -22.69
CA ARG A 866 22.02 0.39 -22.98
C ARG A 866 21.96 0.19 -24.49
N ALA A 867 23.13 0.16 -25.12
CA ALA A 867 23.33 -0.48 -26.40
C ALA A 867 23.83 -1.90 -26.10
N ASP A 868 22.91 -2.85 -25.95
CA ASP A 868 23.17 -4.29 -26.11
C ASP A 868 21.82 -5.01 -25.98
N ASP A 869 21.08 -5.08 -27.09
CA ASP A 869 20.08 -6.13 -27.34
C ASP A 869 19.69 -6.21 -28.83
N THR A 870 20.67 -6.04 -29.72
CA THR A 870 20.56 -6.46 -31.12
C THR A 870 21.81 -7.23 -31.51
N LYS A 871 21.86 -8.51 -31.13
CA LYS A 871 22.51 -9.62 -31.82
C LYS A 871 22.44 -10.89 -30.94
N LYS A 872 21.41 -11.70 -31.17
CA LYS A 872 21.48 -13.16 -31.40
C LYS A 872 20.09 -13.77 -31.43
#